data_AF-A0A3A8L8P7-F1
#
_entry.id   AF-A0A3A8L8P7-F1
#
_cell.length_a   1.000
_cell.length_b   1.000
_cell.length_c   1.000
_cell.angle_alpha   90.00
_cell.angle_beta   90.00
_cell.angle_gamma   90.00
#
_symmetry.space_group_name_H-M   'P 1'
#
loop_
_entity.id
_entity.type
_entity.pdbx_description
1 polymer ?
#
loop_
_entity_poly.entity_id
_entity_poly.type
_entity_poly.pdbx_seq_one_letter_code
_entity_poly.pdbx_strand_id
1 'polypeptide(L)'
;MFAAWRRLKSSLGIKTQEPDLLEPEELARWYAGLDLPQRLAVSRKLASRVRAPRVSRDSATLPAVATGRLVFQQDGPQGPIPLHHVKVELWDRDMGTPDDFLGEGFTDPEGSFSIRYDPADAGEGDVPDLELRYFEPHHTFRKDGRVVESWRRIGSERGPDDHGGLHHDFGTVRVPYWEYDPATPLARLLVVEEGTPPTAYAPGRSLAMLKAVAPIELVKRQHLLQGRLGQAPSLAKIQADYPEATTVRLERESPGSTRSDAYFGERLLNGMFSTILDRDPEAPGDAQAFRLYQPWNAYEQDGIHCLPDVDVRLRLVEGKLFPVRIILGMREPGATAPGSPVTRRTFTPGDGADWEAAKRMARVGATLDTELGNHLGQCHFNVEQYAIAANRNLRRNPLRWLLMPHLREVVLINHAASGFLVGPTGYITRASALTEHGINQRLEHLMGSYDWKGFAPAMPVCEGHRYAQAGQLFWRLLGDHIDAFFAEHGAEIEAQWREVRRFSDDLVAHSAPAFVCRYLRAKVPGKDAPWFVRSERMDLDTKAAEPPPKAVSAVTHTDTPRAGEVEALKNLCRYVIFFATFRHAWANNLQWEDAGEVLYSCLGLLWGQDGTLPTEDDLDVAPKPDEATEMLWISWMLSKTNYGFILSNEEEDMHPRLLELLRTHAAQFAALGLDVRTVSSRINI
;
A
#
# COMPACT_ATOMS: atom_id res chain seq x y z
N MET A 1 -17.23 -33.91 5.15
CA MET A 1 -17.77 -35.17 4.57
C MET A 1 -17.30 -35.47 3.14
N PHE A 2 -17.17 -34.48 2.25
CA PHE A 2 -16.76 -34.70 0.84
C PHE A 2 -15.33 -35.26 0.63
N ALA A 3 -14.39 -35.01 1.54
CA ALA A 3 -13.01 -35.52 1.42
C ALA A 3 -12.88 -37.02 1.77
N ALA A 4 -13.70 -37.51 2.72
CA ALA A 4 -13.74 -38.93 3.08
C ALA A 4 -14.37 -39.78 1.96
N TRP A 5 -15.39 -39.23 1.29
CA TRP A 5 -16.03 -39.88 0.14
C TRP A 5 -15.11 -39.99 -1.09
N ARG A 6 -14.18 -39.03 -1.28
CA ARG A 6 -13.18 -39.04 -2.37
C ARG A 6 -12.14 -40.15 -2.20
N ARG A 7 -11.65 -40.36 -0.96
CA ARG A 7 -10.68 -41.43 -0.67
C ARG A 7 -11.28 -42.82 -0.88
N LEU A 8 -12.57 -42.99 -0.55
CA LEU A 8 -13.30 -44.24 -0.76
C LEU A 8 -13.49 -44.58 -2.25
N LYS A 9 -13.75 -43.57 -3.11
CA LYS A 9 -13.88 -43.78 -4.56
C LYS A 9 -12.54 -44.11 -5.23
N SER A 10 -11.45 -43.48 -4.76
CA SER A 10 -10.09 -43.77 -5.24
C SER A 10 -9.64 -45.20 -4.89
N SER A 11 -9.98 -45.72 -3.71
CA SER A 11 -9.67 -47.11 -3.34
C SER A 11 -10.50 -48.16 -4.10
N LEU A 12 -11.58 -47.74 -4.77
CA LEU A 12 -12.48 -48.61 -5.55
C LEU A 12 -12.19 -48.58 -7.06
N GLY A 13 -11.13 -47.90 -7.51
CA GLY A 13 -10.68 -47.95 -8.90
C GLY A 13 -11.58 -47.24 -9.93
N ILE A 14 -12.53 -46.41 -9.48
CA ILE A 14 -13.40 -45.64 -10.38
C ILE A 14 -12.64 -44.38 -10.82
N LYS A 15 -12.08 -44.39 -12.04
CA LYS A 15 -11.49 -43.19 -12.67
C LYS A 15 -12.61 -42.26 -13.14
N THR A 16 -12.76 -41.10 -12.51
CA THR A 16 -13.44 -39.96 -13.11
C THR A 16 -12.49 -39.29 -14.10
N GLN A 17 -12.89 -39.22 -15.36
CA GLN A 17 -12.23 -38.39 -16.39
C GLN A 17 -12.49 -36.92 -16.02
N GLU A 18 -11.48 -36.24 -15.49
CA GLU A 18 -11.41 -34.77 -15.49
C GLU A 18 -10.67 -34.32 -16.76
N PRO A 19 -10.95 -33.12 -17.30
CA PRO A 19 -10.18 -32.59 -18.42
C PRO A 19 -8.73 -32.34 -17.96
N ASP A 20 -7.76 -32.69 -18.81
CA ASP A 20 -6.32 -32.50 -18.57
C ASP A 20 -6.02 -31.02 -18.29
N LEU A 21 -5.95 -30.66 -17.01
CA LEU A 21 -5.40 -29.39 -16.56
C LEU A 21 -3.88 -29.53 -16.53
N LEU A 22 -3.18 -28.63 -17.21
CA LEU A 22 -1.72 -28.58 -17.20
C LEU A 22 -1.22 -28.42 -15.74
N GLU A 23 -0.22 -29.21 -15.37
CA GLU A 23 0.48 -29.01 -14.11
C GLU A 23 1.14 -27.61 -14.09
N PRO A 24 1.34 -26.98 -12.92
CA PRO A 24 1.81 -25.60 -12.83
C PRO A 24 3.08 -25.29 -13.64
N GLU A 25 4.02 -26.24 -13.72
CA GLU A 25 5.25 -26.12 -14.51
C GLU A 25 5.02 -26.18 -16.03
N GLU A 26 4.00 -26.92 -16.46
CA GLU A 26 3.61 -27.06 -17.87
C GLU A 26 2.82 -25.83 -18.33
N LEU A 27 1.94 -25.32 -17.45
CA LEU A 27 1.24 -24.05 -17.66
C LEU A 27 2.23 -22.87 -17.77
N ALA A 28 3.26 -22.84 -16.92
CA ALA A 28 4.31 -21.83 -16.95
C ALA A 28 5.13 -21.87 -18.25
N ARG A 29 5.52 -23.08 -18.68
CA ARG A 29 6.24 -23.29 -19.96
C ARG A 29 5.38 -22.91 -21.17
N TRP A 30 4.11 -23.30 -21.17
CA TRP A 30 3.16 -22.96 -22.23
C TRP A 30 2.98 -21.43 -22.34
N TYR A 31 2.72 -20.74 -21.22
CA TYR A 31 2.52 -19.28 -21.23
C TYR A 31 3.81 -18.51 -21.60
N ALA A 32 4.97 -18.99 -21.17
CA ALA A 32 6.27 -18.41 -21.53
C ALA A 32 6.54 -18.49 -23.04
N GLY A 33 6.04 -19.54 -23.70
CA GLY A 33 6.11 -19.71 -25.16
C GLY A 33 5.20 -18.77 -25.96
N LEU A 34 4.28 -18.04 -25.30
CA LEU A 34 3.38 -17.11 -25.97
C LEU A 34 4.05 -15.75 -26.22
N ASP A 35 3.79 -15.15 -27.38
CA ASP A 35 4.14 -13.76 -27.66
C ASP A 35 3.19 -12.76 -26.96
N LEU A 36 3.55 -11.47 -26.97
CA LEU A 36 2.77 -10.42 -26.29
C LEU A 36 1.29 -10.39 -26.76
N PRO A 37 0.98 -10.43 -28.07
CA PRO A 37 -0.40 -10.55 -28.56
C PRO A 37 -1.16 -11.78 -28.01
N GLN A 38 -0.51 -12.94 -27.96
CA GLN A 38 -1.11 -14.19 -27.47
C GLN A 38 -1.33 -14.15 -25.95
N ARG A 39 -0.39 -13.59 -25.18
CA ARG A 39 -0.55 -13.37 -23.74
C ARG A 39 -1.72 -12.43 -23.43
N LEU A 40 -1.84 -11.34 -24.18
CA LEU A 40 -2.97 -10.43 -24.11
C LEU A 40 -4.28 -11.12 -24.52
N ALA A 41 -4.25 -12.10 -25.42
CA ALA A 41 -5.44 -12.87 -25.81
C ALA A 41 -5.86 -13.88 -24.72
N VAL A 42 -4.91 -14.48 -24.00
CA VAL A 42 -5.20 -15.34 -22.83
C VAL A 42 -5.80 -14.51 -21.69
N SER A 43 -5.20 -13.36 -21.39
CA SER A 43 -5.75 -12.40 -20.40
C SER A 43 -7.16 -11.93 -20.79
N ARG A 44 -7.38 -11.59 -22.07
CA ARG A 44 -8.71 -11.22 -22.60
C ARG A 44 -9.73 -12.37 -22.62
N LYS A 45 -9.30 -13.63 -22.72
CA LYS A 45 -10.17 -14.81 -22.60
C LYS A 45 -10.58 -15.10 -21.15
N LEU A 46 -9.75 -14.70 -20.18
CA LEU A 46 -10.03 -14.81 -18.75
C LEU A 46 -10.84 -13.62 -18.21
N ALA A 47 -10.74 -12.45 -18.85
CA ALA A 47 -11.62 -11.32 -18.61
C ALA A 47 -13.04 -11.60 -19.14
N SER A 48 -14.05 -11.37 -18.30
CA SER A 48 -15.45 -11.46 -18.70
C SER A 48 -15.72 -10.60 -19.94
N ARG A 49 -16.29 -11.20 -20.99
CA ARG A 49 -16.58 -10.54 -22.26
C ARG A 49 -17.47 -9.32 -22.03
N VAL A 50 -17.01 -8.15 -22.48
CA VAL A 50 -17.86 -6.97 -22.66
C VAL A 50 -18.97 -7.36 -23.64
N ARG A 51 -20.23 -7.37 -23.18
CA ARG A 51 -21.38 -7.66 -24.02
C ARG A 51 -21.53 -6.59 -25.11
N ALA A 52 -21.96 -7.01 -26.29
CA ALA A 52 -22.32 -6.09 -27.36
C ALA A 52 -23.47 -5.16 -26.91
N PRO A 53 -23.51 -3.89 -27.36
CA PRO A 53 -24.63 -3.00 -27.09
C PRO A 53 -25.92 -3.63 -27.64
N ARG A 54 -26.92 -3.82 -26.79
CA ARG A 54 -28.26 -4.27 -27.20
C ARG A 54 -29.13 -3.06 -27.56
N VAL A 55 -30.11 -3.28 -28.44
CA VAL A 55 -31.08 -2.25 -28.81
C VAL A 55 -31.91 -1.90 -27.56
N SER A 56 -31.76 -0.68 -27.06
CA SER A 56 -32.56 -0.15 -25.96
C SER A 56 -34.00 0.04 -26.45
N ARG A 57 -34.94 -0.71 -25.86
CA ARG A 57 -36.37 -0.37 -25.91
C ARG A 57 -36.60 0.85 -25.01
N ASP A 58 -37.59 1.67 -25.34
CA ASP A 58 -38.01 2.77 -24.46
C ASP A 58 -38.54 2.19 -23.16
N SER A 59 -37.85 2.45 -22.05
CA SER A 59 -38.19 1.87 -20.74
C SER A 59 -39.58 2.25 -20.28
N ALA A 60 -40.12 3.41 -20.71
CA ALA A 60 -41.48 3.85 -20.39
C ALA A 60 -42.56 2.93 -20.98
N THR A 61 -42.23 2.14 -22.00
CA THR A 61 -43.17 1.24 -22.70
C THR A 61 -43.18 -0.18 -22.14
N LEU A 62 -42.25 -0.53 -21.25
CA LEU A 62 -42.11 -1.88 -20.71
C LEU A 62 -43.15 -2.13 -19.58
N PRO A 63 -43.80 -3.31 -19.55
CA PRO A 63 -44.99 -3.55 -18.72
C PRO A 63 -44.68 -3.81 -17.24
N ALA A 64 -43.52 -4.39 -16.92
CA ALA A 64 -43.16 -4.78 -15.56
C ALA A 64 -42.08 -3.87 -14.96
N VAL A 65 -42.01 -3.84 -13.62
CA VAL A 65 -41.00 -3.08 -12.87
C VAL A 65 -40.46 -3.88 -11.69
N ALA A 66 -39.14 -3.84 -11.53
CA ALA A 66 -38.44 -4.31 -10.36
C ALA A 66 -37.86 -3.11 -9.59
N THR A 67 -38.14 -3.02 -8.29
CA THR A 67 -37.62 -1.98 -7.41
C THR A 67 -36.79 -2.56 -6.28
N GLY A 68 -36.05 -1.71 -5.59
CA GLY A 68 -35.37 -2.07 -4.36
C GLY A 68 -34.37 -0.99 -3.96
N ARG A 69 -33.58 -1.28 -2.94
CA ARG A 69 -32.54 -0.40 -2.41
C ARG A 69 -31.30 -1.19 -2.03
N LEU A 70 -30.14 -0.80 -2.56
CA LEU A 70 -28.86 -1.35 -2.18
C LEU A 70 -28.23 -0.51 -1.06
N VAL A 71 -27.75 -1.18 -0.03
CA VAL A 71 -26.99 -0.57 1.07
C VAL A 71 -25.73 -1.39 1.34
N PHE A 72 -24.71 -0.76 1.93
CA PHE A 72 -23.55 -1.48 2.46
C PHE A 72 -23.98 -2.51 3.52
N GLN A 73 -23.18 -3.57 3.68
CA GLN A 73 -23.45 -4.62 4.66
C GLN A 73 -23.42 -4.05 6.07
N GLN A 74 -22.41 -3.23 6.36
CA GLN A 74 -22.26 -2.56 7.66
C GLN A 74 -23.06 -1.26 7.69
N ASP A 75 -23.72 -1.00 8.81
CA ASP A 75 -24.41 0.26 9.06
C ASP A 75 -23.43 1.35 9.47
N GLY A 76 -23.75 2.59 9.12
CA GLY A 76 -23.08 3.77 9.66
C GLY A 76 -23.70 4.20 10.99
N PRO A 77 -23.17 5.26 11.61
CA PRO A 77 -23.69 5.79 12.88
C PRO A 77 -25.18 6.19 12.85
N GLN A 78 -25.73 6.44 11.66
CA GLN A 78 -27.12 6.87 11.44
C GLN A 78 -27.99 5.77 10.78
N GLY A 79 -27.51 4.53 10.73
CA GLY A 79 -28.19 3.39 10.09
C GLY A 79 -27.62 3.01 8.72
N PRO A 80 -28.40 2.33 7.86
CA PRO A 80 -27.93 1.80 6.59
C PRO A 80 -27.36 2.85 5.66
N ILE A 81 -26.14 2.59 5.15
CA ILE A 81 -25.44 3.49 4.23
C ILE A 81 -25.86 3.14 2.79
N PRO A 82 -26.40 4.08 2.02
CA PRO A 82 -26.72 3.88 0.61
C PRO A 82 -25.53 3.40 -0.23
N LEU A 83 -25.75 2.39 -1.08
CA LEU A 83 -24.81 2.01 -2.11
C LEU A 83 -25.17 2.73 -3.42
N HIS A 84 -24.74 3.98 -3.55
CA HIS A 84 -25.14 4.90 -4.61
C HIS A 84 -24.46 4.61 -5.96
N HIS A 85 -25.18 4.88 -7.05
CA HIS A 85 -24.69 4.85 -8.44
C HIS A 85 -24.08 3.51 -8.89
N VAL A 86 -24.49 2.40 -8.29
CA VAL A 86 -24.11 1.05 -8.72
C VAL A 86 -24.95 0.65 -9.92
N LYS A 87 -24.32 0.04 -10.93
CA LYS A 87 -25.05 -0.56 -12.04
C LYS A 87 -25.76 -1.82 -11.55
N VAL A 88 -27.04 -1.93 -11.86
CA VAL A 88 -27.87 -3.10 -11.59
C VAL A 88 -28.44 -3.66 -12.88
N GLU A 89 -28.50 -4.98 -12.99
CA GLU A 89 -29.14 -5.68 -14.09
C GLU A 89 -30.14 -6.69 -13.53
N LEU A 90 -31.30 -6.80 -14.16
CA LEU A 90 -32.32 -7.78 -13.85
C LEU A 90 -32.24 -8.91 -14.88
N TRP A 91 -32.27 -10.13 -14.40
CA TRP A 91 -32.12 -11.34 -15.19
C TRP A 91 -33.16 -12.38 -14.83
N ASP A 92 -33.44 -13.24 -15.79
CA ASP A 92 -34.09 -14.51 -15.61
C ASP A 92 -33.02 -15.60 -15.44
N ARG A 93 -33.21 -16.48 -14.46
CA ARG A 93 -32.22 -17.49 -14.08
C ARG A 93 -32.71 -18.87 -14.49
N ASP A 94 -32.03 -19.47 -15.46
CA ASP A 94 -32.44 -20.77 -15.97
C ASP A 94 -31.58 -21.91 -15.45
N MET A 95 -32.23 -23.04 -15.15
CA MET A 95 -31.54 -24.29 -14.86
C MET A 95 -31.12 -25.01 -16.14
N GLY A 96 -29.87 -24.82 -16.55
CA GLY A 96 -29.24 -25.60 -17.64
C GLY A 96 -29.29 -24.95 -19.03
N THR A 97 -29.88 -23.77 -19.15
CA THR A 97 -29.75 -22.84 -20.28
C THR A 97 -29.03 -21.55 -19.83
N PRO A 98 -28.51 -20.73 -20.76
CA PRO A 98 -27.91 -19.45 -20.40
C PRO A 98 -28.98 -18.47 -19.93
N ASP A 99 -28.78 -17.87 -18.75
CA ASP A 99 -29.64 -16.82 -18.18
C ASP A 99 -30.01 -15.72 -19.18
N ASP A 100 -31.26 -15.29 -19.14
CA ASP A 100 -31.80 -14.24 -19.99
C ASP A 100 -31.80 -12.86 -19.30
N PHE A 101 -31.52 -11.81 -20.08
CA PHE A 101 -31.42 -10.46 -19.55
C PHE A 101 -32.73 -9.72 -19.77
N LEU A 102 -33.27 -9.14 -18.70
CA LEU A 102 -34.58 -8.51 -18.67
C LEU A 102 -34.48 -6.98 -18.68
N GLY A 103 -33.47 -6.40 -18.03
CA GLY A 103 -33.28 -4.95 -18.00
C GLY A 103 -32.08 -4.50 -17.18
N GLU A 104 -31.76 -3.21 -17.25
CA GLU A 104 -30.68 -2.61 -16.46
C GLU A 104 -31.05 -1.22 -15.95
N GLY A 105 -30.31 -0.76 -14.95
CA GLY A 105 -30.43 0.56 -14.38
C GLY A 105 -29.26 0.89 -13.47
N PHE A 106 -29.41 1.95 -12.69
CA PHE A 106 -28.45 2.34 -11.68
C PHE A 106 -29.17 2.67 -10.39
N THR A 107 -28.50 2.45 -9.26
CA THR A 107 -28.98 3.01 -8.00
C THR A 107 -28.86 4.53 -8.00
N ASP A 108 -29.83 5.19 -7.39
CA ASP A 108 -29.84 6.62 -7.14
C ASP A 108 -28.91 6.97 -5.95
N PRO A 109 -28.78 8.26 -5.58
CA PRO A 109 -27.94 8.67 -4.47
C PRO A 109 -28.38 8.18 -3.07
N GLU A 110 -29.57 7.59 -2.95
CA GLU A 110 -30.15 6.99 -1.76
C GLU A 110 -30.07 5.44 -1.80
N GLY A 111 -29.47 4.90 -2.87
CA GLY A 111 -29.25 3.47 -3.11
C GLY A 111 -30.44 2.79 -3.78
N SER A 112 -31.50 3.52 -4.11
CA SER A 112 -32.73 2.95 -4.66
C SER A 112 -32.61 2.73 -6.16
N PHE A 113 -33.26 1.70 -6.69
CA PHE A 113 -33.30 1.44 -8.13
C PHE A 113 -34.73 1.13 -8.60
N SER A 114 -34.96 1.35 -9.89
CA SER A 114 -36.18 0.94 -10.58
C SER A 114 -35.81 0.49 -12.00
N ILE A 115 -35.97 -0.80 -12.29
CA ILE A 115 -35.68 -1.42 -13.58
C ILE A 115 -37.02 -1.80 -14.20
N ARG A 116 -37.35 -1.23 -15.36
CA ARG A 116 -38.51 -1.68 -16.14
C ARG A 116 -38.07 -2.78 -17.10
N TYR A 117 -38.89 -3.82 -17.25
CA TYR A 117 -38.59 -5.00 -18.06
C TYR A 117 -39.85 -5.59 -18.71
N ASP A 118 -39.66 -6.43 -19.73
CA ASP A 118 -40.72 -7.24 -20.32
C ASP A 118 -40.55 -8.70 -19.86
N PRO A 119 -41.50 -9.29 -19.12
CA PRO A 119 -41.43 -10.69 -18.74
C PRO A 119 -41.31 -11.64 -19.94
N ALA A 120 -41.77 -11.24 -21.13
CA ALA A 120 -41.62 -12.06 -22.33
C ALA A 120 -40.15 -12.19 -22.82
N ASP A 121 -39.23 -11.35 -22.33
CA ASP A 121 -37.81 -11.47 -22.62
C ASP A 121 -37.14 -12.64 -21.85
N ALA A 122 -37.87 -13.31 -20.94
CA ALA A 122 -37.52 -14.59 -20.30
C ALA A 122 -37.44 -15.77 -21.29
N GLY A 123 -38.23 -15.71 -22.37
CA GLY A 123 -38.35 -16.82 -23.31
C GLY A 123 -39.81 -17.18 -23.60
N GLU A 124 -40.04 -17.87 -24.71
CA GLU A 124 -41.40 -18.25 -25.11
C GLU A 124 -41.98 -19.31 -24.16
N GLY A 125 -43.01 -18.92 -23.40
CA GLY A 125 -43.67 -19.78 -22.43
C GLY A 125 -42.99 -19.85 -21.07
N ASP A 126 -41.95 -19.04 -20.85
CA ASP A 126 -41.23 -18.94 -19.59
C ASP A 126 -41.83 -17.86 -18.69
N VAL A 127 -41.74 -18.07 -17.37
CA VAL A 127 -42.12 -17.09 -16.35
C VAL A 127 -40.86 -16.80 -15.53
N PRO A 128 -40.39 -15.54 -15.50
CA PRO A 128 -39.02 -15.27 -15.08
C PRO A 128 -38.73 -15.62 -13.62
N ASP A 129 -37.62 -16.33 -13.42
CA ASP A 129 -36.92 -16.57 -12.16
C ASP A 129 -35.98 -15.40 -11.85
N LEU A 130 -36.49 -14.37 -11.20
CA LEU A 130 -35.78 -13.11 -11.08
C LEU A 130 -34.43 -13.23 -10.34
N GLU A 131 -33.40 -12.61 -10.89
CA GLU A 131 -32.11 -12.37 -10.24
C GLU A 131 -31.65 -10.93 -10.48
N LEU A 132 -31.36 -10.21 -9.38
CA LEU A 132 -30.74 -8.90 -9.43
C LEU A 132 -29.23 -9.07 -9.39
N ARG A 133 -28.52 -8.56 -10.39
CA ARG A 133 -27.06 -8.57 -10.45
C ARG A 133 -26.53 -7.15 -10.31
N TYR A 134 -25.49 -6.95 -9.52
CA TYR A 134 -24.88 -5.63 -9.31
C TYR A 134 -23.40 -5.61 -9.73
N PHE A 135 -22.96 -4.48 -10.28
CA PHE A 135 -21.68 -4.36 -10.98
C PHE A 135 -20.90 -3.10 -10.58
N GLU A 136 -19.58 -3.24 -10.55
CA GLU A 136 -18.63 -2.14 -10.39
C GLU A 136 -18.00 -1.74 -11.74
N PRO A 137 -17.71 -0.44 -11.97
CA PRO A 137 -17.10 0.02 -13.20
C PRO A 137 -15.57 -0.13 -13.19
N HIS A 138 -15.04 -0.71 -14.26
CA HIS A 138 -13.62 -0.76 -14.60
C HIS A 138 -13.35 0.15 -15.81
N HIS A 139 -12.08 0.45 -16.07
CA HIS A 139 -11.71 1.20 -17.27
C HIS A 139 -10.34 0.79 -17.79
N THR A 140 -10.15 1.04 -19.09
CA THR A 140 -8.86 1.08 -19.77
C THR A 140 -8.79 2.36 -20.60
N PHE A 141 -7.60 2.74 -21.04
CA PHE A 141 -7.39 3.87 -21.93
C PHE A 141 -6.93 3.39 -23.30
N ARG A 142 -7.55 3.95 -24.34
CA ARG A 142 -7.00 3.90 -25.69
C ARG A 142 -5.75 4.78 -25.76
N LYS A 143 -4.93 4.55 -26.79
CA LYS A 143 -3.72 5.35 -27.04
C LYS A 143 -3.99 6.85 -27.24
N ASP A 144 -5.20 7.22 -27.66
CA ASP A 144 -5.64 8.61 -27.84
C ASP A 144 -6.21 9.24 -26.56
N GLY A 145 -6.15 8.55 -25.41
CA GLY A 145 -6.68 9.03 -24.12
C GLY A 145 -8.15 8.73 -23.88
N ARG A 146 -8.88 8.19 -24.86
CA ARG A 146 -10.30 7.86 -24.67
C ARG A 146 -10.47 6.67 -23.72
N VAL A 147 -11.33 6.85 -22.73
CA VAL A 147 -11.73 5.80 -21.78
C VAL A 147 -12.57 4.74 -22.47
N VAL A 148 -12.32 3.47 -22.12
CA VAL A 148 -13.16 2.32 -22.44
C VAL A 148 -13.60 1.70 -21.14
N GLU A 149 -14.89 1.82 -20.82
CA GLU A 149 -15.46 1.25 -19.60
C GLU A 149 -15.86 -0.21 -19.79
N SER A 150 -15.70 -0.99 -18.73
CA SER A 150 -16.20 -2.36 -18.61
C SER A 150 -16.82 -2.55 -17.24
N TRP A 151 -17.67 -3.56 -17.08
CA TRP A 151 -18.39 -3.81 -15.83
C TRP A 151 -18.02 -5.18 -15.26
N ARG A 152 -17.70 -5.22 -13.97
CA ARG A 152 -17.42 -6.47 -13.25
C ARG A 152 -18.56 -6.75 -12.28
N ARG A 153 -19.12 -7.96 -12.34
CA ARG A 153 -20.15 -8.40 -11.39
C ARG A 153 -19.52 -8.54 -10.01
N ILE A 154 -20.10 -7.85 -9.03
CA ILE A 154 -19.66 -7.89 -7.62
C ILE A 154 -20.58 -8.76 -6.75
N GLY A 155 -21.80 -9.07 -7.21
CA GLY A 155 -22.66 -10.06 -6.60
C GLY A 155 -24.03 -10.14 -7.27
N SER A 156 -24.93 -10.90 -6.64
CA SER A 156 -26.33 -10.99 -7.02
C SER A 156 -27.24 -11.23 -5.81
N GLU A 157 -28.53 -10.95 -5.99
CA GLU A 157 -29.60 -11.23 -5.05
C GLU A 157 -30.69 -12.02 -5.79
N ARG A 158 -31.14 -13.12 -5.20
CA ARG A 158 -32.20 -13.95 -5.81
C ARG A 158 -33.56 -13.35 -5.50
N GLY A 159 -34.33 -13.11 -6.56
CA GLY A 159 -35.75 -12.80 -6.48
C GLY A 159 -36.61 -14.06 -6.45
N PRO A 160 -37.93 -13.90 -6.57
CA PRO A 160 -38.88 -15.01 -6.65
C PRO A 160 -38.72 -15.80 -7.95
N ASP A 161 -38.95 -17.11 -7.84
CA ASP A 161 -39.11 -18.03 -8.97
C ASP A 161 -40.54 -17.89 -9.55
N ASP A 162 -40.71 -18.22 -10.84
CA ASP A 162 -41.99 -18.16 -11.57
C ASP A 162 -42.74 -16.82 -11.38
N HIS A 163 -42.04 -15.68 -11.50
CA HIS A 163 -42.63 -14.37 -11.24
C HIS A 163 -43.61 -13.90 -12.32
N GLY A 164 -44.88 -14.28 -12.19
CA GLY A 164 -45.98 -13.82 -13.08
C GLY A 164 -46.51 -12.41 -12.79
N GLY A 165 -45.89 -11.65 -11.88
CA GLY A 165 -46.32 -10.31 -11.49
C GLY A 165 -45.74 -9.19 -12.38
N LEU A 166 -46.40 -8.03 -12.42
CA LEU A 166 -45.87 -6.83 -13.09
C LEU A 166 -45.02 -5.95 -12.16
N HIS A 167 -44.94 -6.28 -10.88
CA HIS A 167 -44.19 -5.52 -9.90
C HIS A 167 -43.50 -6.47 -8.91
N HIS A 168 -42.19 -6.31 -8.77
CA HIS A 168 -41.41 -6.97 -7.72
C HIS A 168 -40.58 -5.94 -6.95
N ASP A 169 -40.56 -6.05 -5.63
CA ASP A 169 -39.69 -5.25 -4.77
C ASP A 169 -38.69 -6.18 -4.07
N PHE A 170 -37.41 -6.00 -4.35
CA PHE A 170 -36.31 -6.69 -3.66
C PHE A 170 -36.11 -6.16 -2.23
N GLY A 171 -36.79 -5.07 -1.86
CA GLY A 171 -36.63 -4.44 -0.55
C GLY A 171 -35.24 -3.84 -0.37
N THR A 172 -34.74 -3.82 0.86
CA THR A 172 -33.38 -3.35 1.16
C THR A 172 -32.40 -4.53 1.15
N VAL A 173 -31.52 -4.55 0.15
CA VAL A 173 -30.48 -5.57 -0.03
C VAL A 173 -29.17 -5.04 0.55
N ARG A 174 -28.59 -5.82 1.47
CA ARG A 174 -27.28 -5.53 2.08
C ARG A 174 -26.18 -6.20 1.28
N VAL A 175 -25.18 -5.43 0.87
CA VAL A 175 -24.10 -5.89 0.00
C VAL A 175 -22.75 -5.78 0.72
N PRO A 176 -22.01 -6.88 0.92
CA PRO A 176 -20.67 -6.85 1.50
C PRO A 176 -19.66 -6.32 0.47
N TYR A 177 -19.60 -5.00 0.31
CA TYR A 177 -18.82 -4.33 -0.72
C TYR A 177 -17.82 -3.35 -0.10
N TRP A 178 -16.52 -3.70 -0.19
CA TRP A 178 -15.44 -2.88 0.35
C TRP A 178 -15.69 -2.43 1.80
N GLU A 179 -16.02 -3.39 2.67
CA GLU A 179 -16.32 -3.10 4.07
C GLU A 179 -15.06 -2.79 4.87
N TYR A 180 -15.15 -1.82 5.78
CA TYR A 180 -14.07 -1.56 6.73
C TYR A 180 -14.00 -2.68 7.77
N ASP A 181 -12.79 -3.00 8.23
CA ASP A 181 -12.58 -3.96 9.30
C ASP A 181 -12.84 -3.30 10.67
N PRO A 182 -13.92 -3.68 11.39
CA PRO A 182 -14.22 -3.08 12.68
C PRO A 182 -13.28 -3.56 13.81
N ALA A 183 -12.44 -4.58 13.56
CA ALA A 183 -11.52 -5.12 14.56
C ALA A 183 -10.23 -4.30 14.73
N THR A 184 -10.01 -3.29 13.88
CA THR A 184 -8.80 -2.45 13.90
C THR A 184 -9.17 -0.96 13.90
N PRO A 185 -8.42 -0.11 14.64
CA PRO A 185 -8.65 1.33 14.62
C PRO A 185 -8.19 2.00 13.32
N LEU A 186 -7.48 1.26 12.47
CA LEU A 186 -7.01 1.74 11.17
C LEU A 186 -8.08 1.50 10.10
N ALA A 187 -8.16 2.39 9.11
CA ALA A 187 -9.01 2.22 7.93
C ALA A 187 -8.49 1.10 7.01
N ARG A 188 -8.72 -0.16 7.43
CA ARG A 188 -8.34 -1.40 6.73
C ARG A 188 -9.56 -2.06 6.11
N LEU A 189 -9.36 -2.80 5.02
CA LEU A 189 -10.41 -3.59 4.39
C LEU A 189 -10.69 -4.86 5.20
N LEU A 190 -11.96 -5.15 5.46
CA LEU A 190 -12.40 -6.43 6.00
C LEU A 190 -12.27 -7.52 4.93
N VAL A 191 -11.34 -8.45 5.16
CA VAL A 191 -11.17 -9.67 4.35
C VAL A 191 -11.42 -10.86 5.26
N VAL A 192 -12.60 -11.49 5.13
CA VAL A 192 -12.97 -12.68 5.92
C VAL A 192 -12.21 -13.91 5.42
N GLU A 193 -11.77 -14.80 6.32
CA GLU A 193 -10.92 -15.97 6.00
C GLU A 193 -11.49 -16.90 4.92
N GLU A 194 -12.82 -17.02 4.84
CA GLU A 194 -13.52 -17.86 3.87
C GLU A 194 -14.06 -17.07 2.64
N GLY A 195 -13.84 -15.75 2.59
CA GLY A 195 -14.35 -14.90 1.52
C GLY A 195 -13.33 -14.62 0.43
N THR A 196 -13.83 -14.33 -0.78
CA THR A 196 -13.00 -13.79 -1.86
C THR A 196 -12.85 -12.29 -1.63
N PRO A 197 -11.61 -11.74 -1.58
CA PRO A 197 -11.43 -10.30 -1.53
C PRO A 197 -12.17 -9.61 -2.70
N PRO A 198 -12.62 -8.35 -2.54
CA PRO A 198 -13.38 -7.66 -3.57
C PRO A 198 -12.57 -7.45 -4.86
N THR A 199 -11.25 -7.60 -4.81
CA THR A 199 -10.34 -7.50 -5.96
C THR A 199 -9.38 -8.69 -6.00
N ALA A 200 -8.70 -8.90 -7.13
CA ALA A 200 -7.71 -9.95 -7.31
C ALA A 200 -6.46 -9.37 -7.98
N TYR A 201 -5.30 -9.97 -7.72
CA TYR A 201 -4.09 -9.62 -8.44
C TYR A 201 -4.25 -9.95 -9.92
N ALA A 202 -3.72 -9.09 -10.77
CA ALA A 202 -3.52 -9.42 -12.16
C ALA A 202 -2.69 -10.72 -12.31
N PRO A 203 -3.04 -11.64 -13.24
CA PRO A 203 -2.31 -12.90 -13.41
C PRO A 203 -0.81 -12.72 -13.67
N GLY A 204 -0.42 -11.65 -14.35
CA GLY A 204 0.99 -11.33 -14.62
C GLY A 204 1.80 -11.02 -13.37
N ARG A 205 1.17 -10.46 -12.32
CA ARG A 205 1.80 -10.23 -11.02
C ARG A 205 2.23 -11.55 -10.39
N SER A 206 1.34 -12.53 -10.33
CA SER A 206 1.64 -13.84 -9.73
C SER A 206 2.83 -14.53 -10.42
N LEU A 207 2.95 -14.39 -11.73
CA LEU A 207 4.09 -14.90 -12.48
C LEU A 207 5.39 -14.13 -12.19
N ALA A 208 5.32 -12.80 -12.05
CA ALA A 208 6.48 -11.98 -11.69
C ALA A 208 7.03 -12.37 -10.32
N MET A 209 6.14 -12.60 -9.33
CA MET A 209 6.50 -13.09 -8.00
C MET A 209 7.23 -14.44 -8.08
N LEU A 210 6.66 -15.41 -8.78
CA LEU A 210 7.27 -16.73 -8.94
C LEU A 210 8.68 -16.62 -9.56
N LYS A 211 8.84 -15.80 -10.60
CA LYS A 211 10.12 -15.60 -11.29
C LYS A 211 11.18 -14.98 -10.37
N ALA A 212 10.81 -13.99 -9.55
CA ALA A 212 11.74 -13.31 -8.66
C ALA A 212 12.16 -14.18 -7.47
N VAL A 213 11.22 -14.97 -6.93
CA VAL A 213 11.37 -15.65 -5.64
C VAL A 213 11.81 -17.10 -5.77
N ALA A 214 11.42 -17.82 -6.83
CA ALA A 214 11.73 -19.26 -6.95
C ALA A 214 13.22 -19.61 -6.76
N PRO A 215 14.20 -18.87 -7.31
CA PRO A 215 15.61 -19.18 -7.10
C PRO A 215 16.05 -19.08 -5.64
N ILE A 216 15.60 -18.04 -4.93
CA ILE A 216 16.02 -17.76 -3.55
C ILE A 216 15.18 -18.50 -2.49
N GLU A 217 13.98 -18.96 -2.85
CA GLU A 217 13.14 -19.77 -1.96
C GLU A 217 13.82 -21.10 -1.61
N LEU A 218 14.53 -21.71 -2.57
CA LEU A 218 15.30 -22.92 -2.32
C LEU A 218 16.45 -22.67 -1.34
N VAL A 219 17.15 -21.55 -1.48
CA VAL A 219 18.23 -21.12 -0.57
C VAL A 219 17.70 -20.98 0.85
N LYS A 220 16.63 -20.21 1.06
CA LYS A 220 15.97 -20.05 2.36
C LYS A 220 15.59 -21.40 2.97
N ARG A 221 14.89 -22.26 2.22
CA ARG A 221 14.45 -23.58 2.70
C ARG A 221 15.62 -24.48 3.10
N GLN A 222 16.71 -24.44 2.34
CA GLN A 222 17.92 -25.19 2.67
C GLN A 222 18.51 -24.73 4.01
N HIS A 223 18.67 -23.42 4.23
CA HIS A 223 19.18 -22.87 5.49
C HIS A 223 18.29 -23.25 6.67
N LEU A 224 16.97 -23.11 6.54
CA LEU A 224 16.02 -23.46 7.60
C LEU A 224 16.05 -24.96 7.92
N LEU A 225 16.20 -25.82 6.90
CA LEU A 225 16.33 -27.27 7.11
C LEU A 225 17.66 -27.61 7.81
N GLN A 226 18.76 -27.01 7.39
CA GLN A 226 20.07 -27.16 8.04
C GLN A 226 20.01 -26.75 9.52
N GLY A 227 19.35 -25.64 9.82
CA GLY A 227 19.12 -25.18 11.20
C GLY A 227 18.33 -26.21 12.03
N ARG A 228 17.25 -26.78 11.49
CA ARG A 228 16.46 -27.84 12.15
C ARG A 228 17.26 -29.12 12.41
N LEU A 229 18.32 -29.37 11.63
CA LEU A 229 19.22 -30.50 11.80
C LEU A 229 20.42 -30.19 12.73
N GLY A 230 20.47 -29.01 13.35
CA GLY A 230 21.58 -28.58 14.21
C GLY A 230 22.85 -28.22 13.42
N GLN A 231 22.72 -27.92 12.13
CA GLN A 231 23.82 -27.61 11.21
C GLN A 231 23.62 -26.24 10.55
N ALA A 232 23.11 -25.26 11.31
CA ALA A 232 22.83 -23.92 10.79
C ALA A 232 24.07 -23.33 10.10
N PRO A 233 23.93 -22.79 8.87
CA PRO A 233 25.04 -22.11 8.19
C PRO A 233 25.46 -20.84 8.93
N SER A 234 26.73 -20.45 8.78
CA SER A 234 27.21 -19.17 9.32
C SER A 234 26.58 -17.99 8.59
N LEU A 235 26.55 -16.80 9.21
CA LEU A 235 26.04 -15.58 8.59
C LEU A 235 26.78 -15.25 7.28
N ALA A 236 28.10 -15.47 7.23
CA ALA A 236 28.88 -15.29 6.00
C ALA A 236 28.45 -16.25 4.88
N LYS A 237 28.12 -17.51 5.21
CA LYS A 237 27.61 -18.47 4.24
C LYS A 237 26.21 -18.10 3.77
N ILE A 238 25.32 -17.71 4.70
CA ILE A 238 23.98 -17.23 4.38
C ILE A 238 24.07 -16.06 3.41
N GLN A 239 24.87 -15.04 3.73
CA GLN A 239 25.04 -13.85 2.89
C GLN A 239 25.53 -14.20 1.48
N ALA A 240 26.48 -15.15 1.36
CA ALA A 240 27.06 -15.55 0.08
C ALA A 240 26.11 -16.38 -0.81
N ASP A 241 25.07 -16.99 -0.23
CA ASP A 241 24.11 -17.81 -0.98
C ASP A 241 22.99 -16.98 -1.62
N TYR A 242 22.80 -15.74 -1.18
CA TYR A 242 21.91 -14.78 -1.83
C TYR A 242 22.66 -13.98 -2.91
N PRO A 243 21.93 -13.35 -3.86
CA PRO A 243 22.53 -12.41 -4.80
C PRO A 243 23.37 -11.34 -4.11
N GLU A 244 24.32 -10.73 -4.80
CA GLU A 244 25.13 -9.68 -4.17
C GLU A 244 24.35 -8.37 -3.98
N ALA A 245 24.29 -7.86 -2.75
CA ALA A 245 23.72 -6.55 -2.42
C ALA A 245 24.72 -5.41 -2.67
N THR A 246 24.20 -4.19 -2.80
CA THR A 246 25.03 -3.00 -3.09
C THR A 246 26.10 -2.77 -2.02
N THR A 247 25.76 -2.89 -0.75
CA THR A 247 26.73 -2.64 0.32
C THR A 247 27.84 -3.68 0.38
N VAL A 248 27.50 -4.96 0.16
CA VAL A 248 28.49 -6.06 0.04
C VAL A 248 29.45 -5.80 -1.12
N ARG A 249 28.92 -5.41 -2.28
CA ARG A 249 29.74 -5.07 -3.46
C ARG A 249 30.70 -3.92 -3.17
N LEU A 250 30.19 -2.83 -2.58
CA LEU A 250 31.00 -1.64 -2.26
C LEU A 250 32.09 -1.94 -1.22
N GLU A 251 31.79 -2.76 -0.22
CA GLU A 251 32.78 -3.19 0.77
C GLU A 251 33.88 -4.08 0.17
N ARG A 252 33.53 -4.95 -0.79
CA ARG A 252 34.54 -5.73 -1.52
C ARG A 252 35.45 -4.84 -2.36
N GLU A 253 34.89 -3.82 -3.02
CA GLU A 253 35.63 -2.92 -3.91
C GLU A 253 36.45 -1.86 -3.13
N SER A 254 35.92 -1.39 -2.00
CA SER A 254 36.53 -0.40 -1.13
C SER A 254 36.16 -0.68 0.33
N PRO A 255 36.95 -1.48 1.06
CA PRO A 255 36.68 -1.83 2.45
C PRO A 255 36.50 -0.60 3.36
N GLY A 256 35.46 -0.62 4.20
CA GLY A 256 35.03 0.46 5.08
C GLY A 256 34.18 1.54 4.42
N SER A 257 33.93 1.47 3.10
CA SER A 257 33.23 2.53 2.37
C SER A 257 31.79 2.75 2.85
N THR A 258 31.05 1.68 3.12
CA THR A 258 29.64 1.76 3.53
C THR A 258 29.50 2.00 5.03
N ARG A 259 30.57 1.83 5.80
CA ARG A 259 30.62 2.16 7.23
C ARG A 259 31.02 3.62 7.48
N SER A 260 31.52 4.32 6.46
CA SER A 260 31.92 5.72 6.57
C SER A 260 30.79 6.68 6.98
N ASP A 261 31.14 7.77 7.65
CA ASP A 261 30.21 8.83 8.06
C ASP A 261 29.51 9.48 6.86
N ALA A 262 30.22 9.62 5.74
CA ALA A 262 29.68 10.14 4.49
C ALA A 262 28.61 9.21 3.91
N TYR A 263 28.85 7.88 3.93
CA TYR A 263 27.87 6.92 3.45
C TYR A 263 26.63 6.87 4.35
N PHE A 264 26.81 6.96 5.67
CA PHE A 264 25.70 7.08 6.61
C PHE A 264 24.78 8.26 6.26
N GLY A 265 25.34 9.46 6.09
CA GLY A 265 24.55 10.63 5.70
C GLY A 265 23.95 10.53 4.29
N GLU A 266 24.67 9.93 3.34
CA GLU A 266 24.19 9.67 1.99
C GLU A 266 22.97 8.74 1.98
N ARG A 267 22.97 7.68 2.78
CA ARG A 267 21.81 6.77 2.86
C ARG A 267 20.63 7.39 3.61
N LEU A 268 20.87 8.24 4.62
CA LEU A 268 19.78 9.00 5.24
C LEU A 268 19.05 9.91 4.24
N LEU A 269 19.79 10.54 3.32
CA LEU A 269 19.20 11.42 2.30
C LEU A 269 18.60 10.64 1.11
N ASN A 270 19.31 9.62 0.61
CA ASN A 270 19.05 9.05 -0.71
C ASN A 270 18.82 7.54 -0.72
N GLY A 271 18.98 6.86 0.41
CA GLY A 271 18.67 5.44 0.53
C GLY A 271 17.18 5.17 0.69
N MET A 272 16.83 3.93 1.04
CA MET A 272 15.46 3.57 1.42
C MET A 272 14.93 4.45 2.56
N PHE A 273 15.82 4.97 3.41
CA PHE A 273 15.47 5.80 4.56
C PHE A 273 14.82 7.12 4.18
N SER A 274 15.38 7.83 3.19
CA SER A 274 14.85 9.09 2.63
C SER A 274 14.25 10.02 3.69
N THR A 275 15.04 10.28 4.74
CA THR A 275 14.56 10.81 6.00
C THR A 275 14.25 12.30 5.93
N ILE A 276 13.11 12.70 6.50
CA ILE A 276 12.79 14.12 6.72
C ILE A 276 13.61 14.61 7.93
N LEU A 277 14.57 15.49 7.67
CA LEU A 277 15.45 16.05 8.70
C LEU A 277 14.92 17.39 9.19
N ASP A 278 14.76 17.53 10.51
CA ASP A 278 14.56 18.83 11.14
C ASP A 278 15.89 19.59 11.22
N ARG A 279 15.85 20.93 11.29
CA ARG A 279 17.04 21.68 11.71
C ARG A 279 17.32 21.39 13.17
N ASP A 280 18.56 21.62 13.58
CA ASP A 280 18.93 21.37 14.97
C ASP A 280 18.29 22.44 15.91
N PRO A 281 17.40 22.06 16.84
CA PRO A 281 16.80 23.00 17.80
C PRO A 281 17.80 23.55 18.83
N GLU A 282 18.96 22.92 19.01
CA GLU A 282 20.08 23.38 19.86
C GLU A 282 21.02 24.32 19.11
N ALA A 283 20.93 24.38 17.78
CA ALA A 283 21.68 25.31 16.93
C ALA A 283 20.74 26.05 15.95
N PRO A 284 19.74 26.80 16.44
CA PRO A 284 18.67 27.38 15.61
C PRO A 284 19.16 28.42 14.58
N GLY A 285 20.37 28.96 14.75
CA GLY A 285 21.00 29.89 13.79
C GLY A 285 21.87 29.21 12.72
N ASP A 286 22.07 27.89 12.78
CA ASP A 286 22.95 27.17 11.88
C ASP A 286 22.14 26.42 10.80
N ALA A 287 22.07 27.00 9.62
CA ALA A 287 21.41 26.41 8.46
C ALA A 287 22.14 25.18 7.88
N GLN A 288 23.23 24.72 8.50
CA GLN A 288 23.92 23.48 8.14
C GLN A 288 23.75 22.40 9.22
N ALA A 289 23.09 22.70 10.35
CA ALA A 289 22.85 21.75 11.43
C ALA A 289 21.45 21.14 11.34
N PHE A 290 21.39 19.81 11.49
CA PHE A 290 20.16 19.02 11.41
C PHE A 290 20.07 18.01 12.55
N ARG A 291 18.85 17.55 12.81
CA ARG A 291 18.54 16.54 13.81
C ARG A 291 17.63 15.47 13.24
N LEU A 292 17.96 14.22 13.54
CA LEU A 292 17.07 13.07 13.41
C LEU A 292 16.81 12.52 14.82
N TYR A 293 15.54 12.37 15.20
CA TYR A 293 15.17 11.83 16.49
C TYR A 293 14.12 10.72 16.36
N GLN A 294 14.43 9.56 16.93
CA GLN A 294 13.58 8.38 16.95
C GLN A 294 13.28 7.97 18.40
N PRO A 295 12.07 8.26 18.91
CA PRO A 295 11.70 8.04 20.30
C PRO A 295 11.19 6.61 20.54
N TRP A 296 12.04 5.61 20.34
CA TRP A 296 11.67 4.19 20.50
C TRP A 296 11.24 3.81 21.92
N ASN A 297 11.65 4.58 22.93
CA ASN A 297 11.20 4.39 24.30
C ASN A 297 9.70 4.67 24.49
N ALA A 298 9.01 5.28 23.52
CA ALA A 298 7.58 5.53 23.58
C ALA A 298 6.72 4.27 23.43
N TYR A 299 7.31 3.14 23.01
CA TYR A 299 6.58 1.91 22.66
C TYR A 299 7.02 0.74 23.54
N GLU A 300 6.17 -0.28 23.61
CA GLU A 300 6.49 -1.53 24.32
C GLU A 300 7.56 -2.30 23.53
N GLN A 301 8.53 -2.85 24.24
CA GLN A 301 9.62 -3.63 23.67
C GLN A 301 9.63 -5.04 24.26
N ASP A 302 10.24 -5.98 23.54
CA ASP A 302 10.28 -7.40 23.91
C ASP A 302 11.24 -7.74 25.06
N GLY A 303 12.15 -6.83 25.40
CA GLY A 303 13.18 -7.01 26.44
C GLY A 303 14.36 -7.89 26.00
N ILE A 304 14.36 -8.38 24.77
CA ILE A 304 15.40 -9.25 24.20
C ILE A 304 16.33 -8.42 23.30
N HIS A 305 15.76 -7.64 22.39
CA HIS A 305 16.51 -6.79 21.49
C HIS A 305 16.84 -5.43 22.15
N CYS A 306 17.89 -4.79 21.65
CA CYS A 306 18.33 -3.46 22.03
C CYS A 306 17.79 -2.43 21.03
N LEU A 307 16.82 -1.62 21.45
CA LEU A 307 16.28 -0.52 20.65
C LEU A 307 16.19 0.78 21.49
N PRO A 308 17.29 1.54 21.58
CA PRO A 308 17.33 2.77 22.37
C PRO A 308 16.60 3.91 21.68
N ASP A 309 16.26 4.98 22.42
CA ASP A 309 15.99 6.26 21.77
C ASP A 309 17.24 6.69 20.98
N VAL A 310 17.07 7.12 19.73
CA VAL A 310 18.17 7.57 18.87
C VAL A 310 18.02 9.06 18.59
N ASP A 311 19.02 9.87 18.96
CA ASP A 311 19.11 11.30 18.63
C ASP A 311 20.43 11.56 17.89
N VAL A 312 20.36 11.72 16.56
CA VAL A 312 21.50 11.96 15.68
C VAL A 312 21.56 13.45 15.35
N ARG A 313 22.70 14.08 15.64
CA ARG A 313 23.04 15.43 15.19
C ARG A 313 23.89 15.33 13.95
N LEU A 314 23.50 16.08 12.93
CA LEU A 314 24.02 16.00 11.59
C LEU A 314 24.50 17.39 11.16
N ARG A 315 25.54 17.43 10.34
CA ARG A 315 26.06 18.66 9.75
C ARG A 315 26.26 18.48 8.25
N LEU A 316 25.81 19.46 7.48
CA LEU A 316 26.14 19.57 6.06
C LEU A 316 27.50 20.26 5.90
N VAL A 317 28.44 19.56 5.26
CA VAL A 317 29.81 20.02 5.00
C VAL A 317 30.11 19.73 3.53
N GLU A 318 30.45 20.77 2.76
CA GLU A 318 30.80 20.66 1.33
C GLU A 318 29.77 19.84 0.52
N GLY A 319 28.48 20.05 0.80
CA GLY A 319 27.39 19.37 0.09
C GLY A 319 27.10 17.93 0.54
N LYS A 320 27.83 17.39 1.54
CA LYS A 320 27.61 16.06 2.12
C LYS A 320 27.16 16.15 3.57
N LEU A 321 26.22 15.30 3.95
CA LEU A 321 25.69 15.23 5.31
C LEU A 321 26.56 14.28 6.15
N PHE A 322 26.97 14.71 7.33
CA PHE A 322 27.78 13.90 8.25
C PHE A 322 27.12 13.83 9.63
N PRO A 323 27.05 12.65 10.27
CA PRO A 323 26.75 12.56 11.69
C PRO A 323 27.91 13.15 12.51
N VAL A 324 27.61 14.06 13.42
CA VAL A 324 28.61 14.72 14.30
C VAL A 324 28.46 14.32 15.76
N ARG A 325 27.28 13.83 16.15
CA ARG A 325 26.99 13.34 17.50
C ARG A 325 25.82 12.37 17.47
N ILE A 326 25.94 11.23 18.14
CA ILE A 326 24.84 10.26 18.33
C ILE A 326 24.60 10.13 19.82
N ILE A 327 23.36 10.32 20.25
CA ILE A 327 22.93 10.13 21.64
C ILE A 327 21.96 8.97 21.67
N LEU A 328 22.29 7.96 22.48
CA LEU A 328 21.46 6.77 22.67
C LEU A 328 20.84 6.80 24.07
N GLY A 329 19.51 6.72 24.15
CA GLY A 329 18.77 6.51 25.39
C GLY A 329 18.53 5.02 25.62
N MET A 330 19.46 4.37 26.30
CA MET A 330 19.47 2.91 26.51
C MET A 330 18.54 2.54 27.66
N ARG A 331 17.60 1.61 27.43
CA ARG A 331 16.90 0.92 28.53
C ARG A 331 17.85 -0.07 29.22
N GLU A 332 17.50 -0.50 30.42
CA GLU A 332 18.14 -1.68 31.02
C GLU A 332 17.72 -2.95 30.24
N PRO A 333 18.61 -3.94 30.04
CA PRO A 333 18.24 -5.22 29.44
C PRO A 333 17.05 -5.87 30.14
N GLY A 334 16.09 -6.39 29.37
CA GLY A 334 14.84 -6.96 29.90
C GLY A 334 13.72 -5.95 30.20
N ALA A 335 13.95 -4.64 30.10
CA ALA A 335 12.90 -3.64 30.32
C ALA A 335 11.94 -3.52 29.13
N THR A 336 10.69 -3.93 29.34
CA THR A 336 9.68 -4.01 28.27
C THR A 336 8.75 -2.79 28.19
N ALA A 337 8.40 -2.19 29.33
CA ALA A 337 7.35 -1.18 29.42
C ALA A 337 7.70 0.12 28.66
N PRO A 338 6.73 0.76 27.96
CA PRO A 338 6.88 2.10 27.42
C PRO A 338 7.31 3.12 28.49
N GLY A 339 8.21 4.03 28.14
CA GLY A 339 8.67 5.09 29.05
C GLY A 339 9.55 4.60 30.19
N SER A 340 10.10 3.38 30.10
CA SER A 340 11.09 2.87 31.05
C SER A 340 12.27 3.84 31.21
N PRO A 341 12.91 3.91 32.40
CA PRO A 341 14.10 4.73 32.61
C PRO A 341 15.18 4.42 31.57
N VAL A 342 15.87 5.46 31.11
CA VAL A 342 16.95 5.34 30.13
C VAL A 342 18.26 5.97 30.61
N THR A 343 19.35 5.27 30.36
CA THR A 343 20.72 5.78 30.51
C THR A 343 21.17 6.40 29.20
N ARG A 344 21.50 7.70 29.22
CA ARG A 344 21.96 8.42 28.02
C ARG A 344 23.46 8.26 27.82
N ARG A 345 23.85 7.80 26.64
CA ARG A 345 25.25 7.72 26.20
C ARG A 345 25.44 8.59 24.95
N THR A 346 26.52 9.34 24.88
CA THR A 346 26.82 10.25 23.78
C THR A 346 28.11 9.82 23.10
N PHE A 347 28.09 9.79 21.78
CA PHE A 347 29.20 9.37 20.92
C PHE A 347 29.46 10.41 19.84
N THR A 348 30.72 10.52 19.44
CA THR A 348 31.27 11.43 18.44
C THR A 348 32.21 10.66 17.52
N PRO A 349 32.56 11.19 16.33
CA PRO A 349 33.51 10.53 15.42
C PRO A 349 34.87 10.19 16.03
N GLY A 350 35.25 10.80 17.16
CA GLY A 350 36.49 10.51 17.88
C GLY A 350 36.47 9.22 18.71
N ASP A 351 35.31 8.58 18.90
CA ASP A 351 35.12 7.46 19.83
C ASP A 351 35.42 6.07 19.21
N GLY A 352 35.98 6.01 18.00
CA GLY A 352 36.48 4.77 17.40
C GLY A 352 35.40 3.68 17.22
N ALA A 353 35.61 2.49 17.79
CA ALA A 353 34.67 1.37 17.64
C ALA A 353 33.28 1.66 18.25
N ASP A 354 33.22 2.45 19.33
CA ASP A 354 31.95 2.86 19.94
C ASP A 354 31.15 3.79 19.02
N TRP A 355 31.83 4.60 18.19
CA TRP A 355 31.19 5.41 17.16
C TRP A 355 30.57 4.56 16.05
N GLU A 356 31.29 3.53 15.58
CA GLU A 356 30.77 2.59 14.58
C GLU A 356 29.57 1.81 15.10
N ALA A 357 29.62 1.35 16.35
CA ALA A 357 28.49 0.69 17.01
C ALA A 357 27.28 1.63 17.17
N ALA A 358 27.51 2.88 17.56
CA ALA A 358 26.45 3.88 17.67
C ALA A 358 25.81 4.21 16.30
N LYS A 359 26.61 4.30 15.23
CA LYS A 359 26.10 4.46 13.86
C LYS A 359 25.28 3.25 13.41
N ARG A 360 25.74 2.03 13.69
CA ARG A 360 24.97 0.81 13.39
C ARG A 360 23.63 0.80 14.11
N MET A 361 23.61 1.13 15.40
CA MET A 361 22.37 1.23 16.18
C MET A 361 21.42 2.29 15.59
N ALA A 362 21.95 3.46 15.21
CA ALA A 362 21.16 4.49 14.54
C ALA A 362 20.62 4.03 13.16
N ARG A 363 21.41 3.28 12.37
CA ARG A 363 20.95 2.69 11.10
C ARG A 363 19.85 1.64 11.30
N VAL A 364 19.98 0.76 12.29
CA VAL A 364 18.96 -0.25 12.59
C VAL A 364 17.66 0.43 13.04
N GLY A 365 17.75 1.44 13.90
CA GLY A 365 16.62 2.31 14.22
C GLY A 365 16.00 2.97 12.98
N ALA A 366 16.81 3.56 12.10
CA ALA A 366 16.33 4.13 10.83
C ALA A 366 15.69 3.11 9.89
N THR A 367 16.17 1.86 9.89
CA THR A 367 15.59 0.79 9.08
C THR A 367 14.21 0.42 9.60
N LEU A 368 14.07 0.21 10.91
CA LEU A 368 12.77 -0.05 11.52
C LEU A 368 11.78 1.11 11.36
N ASP A 369 12.23 2.36 11.52
CA ASP A 369 11.41 3.55 11.28
C ASP A 369 10.97 3.65 9.82
N THR A 370 11.83 3.26 8.89
CA THR A 370 11.50 3.28 7.47
C THR A 370 10.49 2.21 7.11
N GLU A 371 10.68 0.98 7.58
CA GLU A 371 9.74 -0.11 7.31
C GLU A 371 8.36 0.19 7.90
N LEU A 372 8.27 0.66 9.15
CA LEU A 372 6.98 0.98 9.78
C LEU A 372 6.40 2.32 9.32
N GLY A 373 7.24 3.34 9.17
CA GLY A 373 6.87 4.72 8.87
C GLY A 373 6.76 4.98 7.39
N ASN A 374 7.90 5.11 6.71
CA ASN A 374 7.98 5.56 5.32
C ASN A 374 7.44 4.55 4.30
N HIS A 375 7.48 3.26 4.63
CA HIS A 375 7.06 2.18 3.75
C HIS A 375 5.66 1.69 4.12
N LEU A 376 5.50 0.93 5.21
CA LEU A 376 4.22 0.35 5.60
C LEU A 376 3.17 1.42 5.98
N GLY A 377 3.53 2.40 6.80
CA GLY A 377 2.62 3.46 7.21
C GLY A 377 2.22 4.39 6.05
N GLN A 378 3.19 5.13 5.51
CA GLN A 378 2.96 6.20 4.52
C GLN A 378 2.54 5.68 3.15
N CYS A 379 2.95 4.47 2.76
CA CYS A 379 2.58 3.90 1.48
C CYS A 379 1.42 2.92 1.67
N HIS A 380 1.64 1.78 2.32
CA HIS A 380 0.64 0.71 2.37
C HIS A 380 -0.66 1.13 3.06
N PHE A 381 -0.64 1.43 4.36
CA PHE A 381 -1.86 1.71 5.12
C PHE A 381 -2.47 3.07 4.79
N ASN A 382 -1.63 4.07 4.53
CA ASN A 382 -2.09 5.38 4.11
C ASN A 382 -2.74 5.33 2.72
N VAL A 383 -2.24 4.57 1.74
CA VAL A 383 -2.92 4.45 0.43
C VAL A 383 -4.18 3.57 0.53
N GLU A 384 -4.19 2.56 1.39
CA GLU A 384 -5.35 1.68 1.57
C GLU A 384 -6.63 2.41 2.01
N GLN A 385 -6.55 3.36 2.94
CA GLN A 385 -7.74 4.14 3.33
C GLN A 385 -8.35 4.90 2.14
N TYR A 386 -7.52 5.42 1.23
CA TYR A 386 -7.99 6.04 -0.02
C TYR A 386 -8.52 5.01 -0.99
N ALA A 387 -7.91 3.82 -1.08
CA ALA A 387 -8.40 2.73 -1.92
C ALA A 387 -9.82 2.31 -1.51
N ILE A 388 -10.05 2.11 -0.21
CA ILE A 388 -11.37 1.71 0.31
C ILE A 388 -12.40 2.81 0.03
N ALA A 389 -12.13 4.04 0.46
CA ALA A 389 -13.08 5.15 0.29
C ALA A 389 -13.35 5.43 -1.20
N ALA A 390 -12.34 5.35 -2.08
CA ALA A 390 -12.53 5.55 -3.51
C ALA A 390 -13.45 4.47 -4.10
N ASN A 391 -13.19 3.19 -3.83
CA ASN A 391 -14.01 2.09 -4.37
C ASN A 391 -15.44 2.09 -3.82
N ARG A 392 -15.62 2.54 -2.58
CA ARG A 392 -16.94 2.71 -1.96
C ARG A 392 -17.76 3.85 -2.59
N ASN A 393 -17.12 4.91 -3.10
CA ASN A 393 -17.82 6.16 -3.38
C ASN A 393 -17.69 6.71 -4.82
N LEU A 394 -16.64 6.38 -5.57
CA LEU A 394 -16.38 6.90 -6.92
C LEU A 394 -16.79 5.90 -8.00
N ARG A 395 -17.84 6.22 -8.77
CA ARG A 395 -18.41 5.35 -9.81
C ARG A 395 -18.70 6.10 -11.10
N ARG A 396 -19.47 7.18 -11.00
CA ARG A 396 -19.78 8.05 -12.15
C ARG A 396 -18.77 9.17 -12.31
N ASN A 397 -18.14 9.58 -11.22
CA ASN A 397 -17.19 10.67 -11.23
C ASN A 397 -15.90 10.28 -11.99
N PRO A 398 -15.45 11.06 -12.99
CA PRO A 398 -14.19 10.81 -13.73
C PRO A 398 -12.96 10.69 -12.85
N LEU A 399 -13.00 11.21 -11.61
CA LEU A 399 -11.95 11.02 -10.61
C LEU A 399 -11.52 9.55 -10.46
N ARG A 400 -12.43 8.59 -10.71
CA ARG A 400 -12.10 7.16 -10.70
C ARG A 400 -11.06 6.78 -11.77
N TRP A 401 -11.09 7.42 -12.94
CA TRP A 401 -10.14 7.16 -14.02
C TRP A 401 -8.73 7.63 -13.66
N LEU A 402 -8.66 8.69 -12.85
CA LEU A 402 -7.41 9.22 -12.35
C LEU A 402 -6.84 8.37 -11.19
N LEU A 403 -7.68 7.94 -10.23
CA LEU A 403 -7.20 7.33 -8.98
C LEU A 403 -7.15 5.80 -8.99
N MET A 404 -8.14 5.12 -9.58
CA MET A 404 -8.27 3.65 -9.44
C MET A 404 -7.07 2.84 -9.95
N PRO A 405 -6.35 3.23 -11.02
CA PRO A 405 -5.16 2.50 -11.47
C PRO A 405 -4.07 2.43 -10.39
N HIS A 406 -4.05 3.41 -9.49
CA HIS A 406 -3.08 3.57 -8.40
C HIS A 406 -3.53 2.94 -7.07
N LEU A 407 -4.83 2.69 -6.92
CA LEU A 407 -5.45 2.22 -5.67
C LEU A 407 -5.77 0.72 -5.69
N ARG A 408 -5.68 0.06 -6.84
CA ARG A 408 -5.94 -1.38 -6.95
C ARG A 408 -4.84 -2.20 -6.26
N GLU A 409 -5.22 -3.39 -5.80
CA GLU A 409 -4.34 -4.44 -5.24
C GLU A 409 -3.64 -4.12 -3.90
N VAL A 410 -3.57 -2.85 -3.45
CA VAL A 410 -2.97 -2.46 -2.16
C VAL A 410 -3.59 -3.20 -0.98
N VAL A 411 -4.92 -3.34 -0.97
CA VAL A 411 -5.65 -4.09 0.08
C VAL A 411 -5.22 -5.55 0.15
N LEU A 412 -4.88 -6.16 -0.99
CA LEU A 412 -4.49 -7.57 -1.05
C LEU A 412 -3.10 -7.78 -0.48
N ILE A 413 -2.15 -6.90 -0.81
CA ILE A 413 -0.78 -7.01 -0.30
C ILE A 413 -0.73 -6.67 1.18
N ASN A 414 -1.53 -5.68 1.62
CA ASN A 414 -1.62 -5.33 3.03
C ASN A 414 -2.29 -6.42 3.86
N HIS A 415 -3.28 -7.14 3.30
CA HIS A 415 -3.85 -8.31 3.96
C HIS A 415 -2.85 -9.47 4.04
N ALA A 416 -2.11 -9.76 2.96
CA ALA A 416 -1.07 -10.78 2.97
C ALA A 416 0.05 -10.47 3.99
N ALA A 417 0.41 -9.18 4.13
CA ALA A 417 1.40 -8.71 5.09
C ALA A 417 0.94 -8.85 6.55
N SER A 418 -0.37 -8.82 6.86
CA SER A 418 -0.88 -8.83 8.23
C SER A 418 -0.47 -10.07 9.05
N GLY A 419 -0.33 -11.23 8.41
CA GLY A 419 0.15 -12.45 9.07
C GLY A 419 1.62 -12.77 8.79
N PHE A 420 2.18 -12.21 7.72
CA PHE A 420 3.53 -12.52 7.24
C PHE A 420 4.60 -11.55 7.77
N LEU A 421 4.33 -10.24 7.73
CA LEU A 421 5.26 -9.19 8.17
C LEU A 421 4.96 -8.69 9.57
N VAL A 422 3.68 -8.48 9.88
CA VAL A 422 3.22 -8.00 11.20
C VAL A 422 2.37 -9.06 11.91
N GLY A 423 1.80 -8.71 13.06
CA GLY A 423 1.05 -9.65 13.90
C GLY A 423 1.97 -10.55 14.75
N PRO A 424 1.41 -11.53 15.47
CA PRO A 424 2.13 -12.25 16.53
C PRO A 424 3.28 -13.14 16.02
N THR A 425 3.24 -13.52 14.75
CA THR A 425 4.27 -14.37 14.12
C THR A 425 4.99 -13.69 12.95
N GLY A 426 4.61 -12.45 12.64
CA GLY A 426 5.16 -11.70 11.52
C GLY A 426 6.66 -11.43 11.69
N TYR A 427 7.37 -11.35 10.57
CA TYR A 427 8.81 -11.16 10.57
C TYR A 427 9.24 -9.87 11.30
N ILE A 428 8.59 -8.73 11.09
CA ILE A 428 8.94 -7.46 11.76
C ILE A 428 8.76 -7.59 13.28
N THR A 429 7.70 -8.26 13.73
CA THR A 429 7.45 -8.50 15.16
C THR A 429 8.52 -9.37 15.79
N ARG A 430 9.01 -10.40 15.08
CA ARG A 430 10.03 -11.31 15.60
C ARG A 430 11.45 -10.76 15.50
N ALA A 431 11.75 -10.00 14.44
CA ALA A 431 13.09 -9.53 14.12
C ALA A 431 13.40 -8.12 14.62
N SER A 432 12.41 -7.41 15.18
CA SER A 432 12.60 -6.09 15.80
C SER A 432 12.42 -6.16 17.31
N ALA A 433 12.77 -5.09 18.02
CA ALA A 433 12.60 -5.02 19.47
C ALA A 433 11.18 -4.69 19.91
N LEU A 434 10.25 -4.38 19.00
CA LEU A 434 8.90 -4.00 19.37
C LEU A 434 8.01 -5.23 19.51
N THR A 435 7.18 -5.26 20.54
CA THR A 435 6.10 -6.25 20.64
C THR A 435 5.05 -6.00 19.55
N GLU A 436 4.15 -6.96 19.32
CA GLU A 436 2.98 -6.74 18.45
C GLU A 436 2.18 -5.50 18.90
N HIS A 437 1.99 -5.32 20.21
CA HIS A 437 1.30 -4.16 20.76
C HIS A 437 2.09 -2.86 20.48
N GLY A 438 3.41 -2.87 20.67
CA GLY A 438 4.29 -1.74 20.33
C GLY A 438 4.24 -1.36 18.85
N ILE A 439 4.24 -2.34 17.94
CA ILE A 439 4.09 -2.15 16.50
C ILE A 439 2.73 -1.53 16.17
N ASN A 440 1.64 -2.12 16.68
CA ASN A 440 0.28 -1.63 16.43
C ASN A 440 0.10 -0.19 16.92
N GLN A 441 0.60 0.13 18.11
CA GLN A 441 0.58 1.50 18.65
C GLN A 441 1.42 2.46 17.80
N ARG A 442 2.61 2.04 17.33
CA ARG A 442 3.44 2.84 16.43
C ARG A 442 2.70 3.14 15.13
N LEU A 443 2.06 2.15 14.53
CA LEU A 443 1.29 2.31 13.29
C LEU A 443 0.08 3.22 13.48
N GLU A 444 -0.64 3.11 14.59
CA GLU A 444 -1.73 4.03 14.93
C GLU A 444 -1.25 5.48 15.05
N HIS A 445 -0.14 5.71 15.76
CA HIS A 445 0.47 7.03 15.87
C HIS A 445 0.94 7.60 14.52
N LEU A 446 1.51 6.75 13.66
CA LEU A 446 1.95 7.13 12.32
C LEU A 446 0.76 7.50 11.44
N MET A 447 -0.26 6.65 11.38
CA MET A 447 -1.50 6.92 10.65
C MET A 447 -2.23 8.16 11.17
N GLY A 448 -2.18 8.40 12.48
CA GLY A 448 -2.65 9.63 13.12
C GLY A 448 -1.88 10.89 12.73
N SER A 449 -0.73 10.76 12.07
CA SER A 449 0.13 11.89 11.69
C SER A 449 0.11 12.24 10.20
N TYR A 450 -0.61 11.47 9.39
CA TYR A 450 -0.66 11.62 7.94
C TYR A 450 -1.92 12.36 7.48
N ASP A 451 -1.71 13.42 6.71
CA ASP A 451 -2.77 14.21 6.09
C ASP A 451 -2.28 14.70 4.72
N TRP A 452 -3.19 14.75 3.74
CA TRP A 452 -2.88 15.27 2.41
C TRP A 452 -2.82 16.80 2.40
N LYS A 453 -3.54 17.45 3.32
CA LYS A 453 -3.69 18.90 3.31
C LYS A 453 -2.40 19.59 3.72
N GLY A 454 -1.88 20.42 2.82
CA GLY A 454 -0.61 21.12 3.01
C GLY A 454 0.63 20.26 2.71
N PHE A 455 0.44 19.01 2.28
CA PHE A 455 1.55 18.18 1.86
C PHE A 455 2.22 18.74 0.60
N ALA A 456 3.54 18.79 0.66
CA ALA A 456 4.43 18.86 -0.49
C ALA A 456 5.71 18.10 -0.11
N PRO A 457 6.40 17.46 -1.07
CA PRO A 457 7.69 16.84 -0.80
C PRO A 457 8.67 17.84 -0.21
N ALA A 458 9.62 17.36 0.59
CA ALA A 458 10.65 18.19 1.18
C ALA A 458 11.54 18.81 0.08
N MET A 459 12.04 20.02 0.34
CA MET A 459 13.05 20.64 -0.53
C MET A 459 14.41 19.96 -0.31
N PRO A 460 15.24 19.84 -1.36
CA PRO A 460 16.59 19.29 -1.21
C PRO A 460 17.42 20.17 -0.25
N VAL A 461 18.14 19.51 0.64
CA VAL A 461 19.01 20.19 1.63
C VAL A 461 20.38 20.52 1.06
N CYS A 462 20.79 19.82 0.00
CA CYS A 462 22.01 20.03 -0.76
C CYS A 462 21.83 19.51 -2.20
N GLU A 463 22.78 19.82 -3.09
CA GLU A 463 22.81 19.33 -4.47
C GLU A 463 22.89 17.79 -4.56
N GLY A 464 23.52 17.15 -3.57
CA GLY A 464 23.59 15.69 -3.47
C GLY A 464 22.29 15.01 -3.01
N HIS A 465 21.27 15.76 -2.57
CA HIS A 465 20.00 15.20 -2.07
C HIS A 465 19.08 14.82 -3.25
N ARG A 466 19.43 13.73 -3.94
CA ARG A 466 18.77 13.21 -5.14
C ARG A 466 17.33 12.78 -4.90
N TYR A 467 17.02 12.16 -3.76
CA TYR A 467 15.65 11.76 -3.41
C TYR A 467 14.70 12.95 -3.44
N ALA A 468 14.99 14.01 -2.68
CA ALA A 468 14.16 15.21 -2.64
C ALA A 468 14.04 15.86 -4.03
N GLN A 469 15.11 15.92 -4.82
CA GLN A 469 15.05 16.45 -6.19
C GLN A 469 14.14 15.62 -7.10
N ALA A 470 14.24 14.28 -7.03
CA ALA A 470 13.40 13.39 -7.82
C ALA A 470 11.94 13.49 -7.36
N GLY A 471 11.70 13.58 -6.05
CA GLY A 471 10.38 13.79 -5.47
C GLY A 471 9.75 15.10 -5.91
N GLN A 472 10.50 16.20 -5.92
CA GLN A 472 10.03 17.50 -6.42
C GLN A 472 9.71 17.47 -7.92
N LEU A 473 10.57 16.83 -8.73
CA LEU A 473 10.32 16.66 -10.16
C LEU A 473 9.06 15.83 -10.39
N PHE A 474 8.94 14.67 -9.75
CA PHE A 474 7.79 13.79 -9.89
C PHE A 474 6.50 14.47 -9.43
N TRP A 475 6.54 15.14 -8.27
CA TRP A 475 5.43 15.92 -7.75
C TRP A 475 4.99 16.96 -8.77
N ARG A 476 5.89 17.78 -9.30
CA ARG A 476 5.58 18.77 -10.35
C ARG A 476 4.89 18.15 -11.56
N LEU A 477 5.43 17.07 -12.11
CA LEU A 477 4.85 16.37 -13.25
C LEU A 477 3.46 15.78 -12.95
N LEU A 478 3.23 15.29 -11.73
CA LEU A 478 1.88 14.88 -11.30
C LEU A 478 0.92 16.07 -11.27
N GLY A 479 1.38 17.24 -10.82
CA GLY A 479 0.60 18.48 -10.87
C GLY A 479 0.18 18.81 -12.31
N ASP A 480 1.14 18.83 -13.23
CA ASP A 480 0.88 19.10 -14.66
C ASP A 480 -0.06 18.07 -15.31
N HIS A 481 -0.02 16.81 -14.84
CA HIS A 481 -0.95 15.77 -15.27
C HIS A 481 -2.37 16.00 -14.74
N ILE A 482 -2.50 16.28 -13.44
CA ILE A 482 -3.77 16.45 -12.75
C ILE A 482 -4.46 17.73 -13.22
N ASP A 483 -3.73 18.83 -13.37
CA ASP A 483 -4.31 20.08 -13.89
C ASP A 483 -4.87 19.90 -15.30
N ALA A 484 -4.17 19.16 -16.16
CA ALA A 484 -4.69 18.83 -17.49
C ALA A 484 -5.91 17.91 -17.43
N PHE A 485 -5.92 16.92 -16.54
CA PHE A 485 -7.06 16.02 -16.34
C PHE A 485 -8.31 16.80 -15.89
N PHE A 486 -8.15 17.73 -14.95
CA PHE A 486 -9.25 18.60 -14.49
C PHE A 486 -9.65 19.65 -15.53
N ALA A 487 -8.74 20.09 -16.39
CA ALA A 487 -9.10 20.94 -17.52
C ALA A 487 -10.00 20.19 -18.53
N GLU A 488 -9.78 18.88 -18.71
CA GLU A 488 -10.56 18.03 -19.62
C GLU A 488 -11.89 17.57 -19.00
N HIS A 489 -11.87 17.08 -17.76
CA HIS A 489 -13.01 16.42 -17.12
C HIS A 489 -13.64 17.21 -15.97
N GLY A 490 -13.17 18.43 -15.69
CA GLY A 490 -13.59 19.22 -14.52
C GLY A 490 -15.10 19.41 -14.41
N ALA A 491 -15.77 19.74 -15.52
CA ALA A 491 -17.22 19.91 -15.53
C ALA A 491 -17.98 18.62 -15.16
N GLU A 492 -17.51 17.45 -15.60
CA GLU A 492 -18.10 16.16 -15.27
C GLU A 492 -17.82 15.77 -13.81
N ILE A 493 -16.63 16.10 -13.29
CA ILE A 493 -16.26 15.92 -11.88
C ILE A 493 -17.19 16.75 -10.98
N GLU A 494 -17.41 18.02 -11.33
CA GLU A 494 -18.31 18.92 -10.59
C GLU A 494 -19.77 18.47 -10.68
N ALA A 495 -20.21 17.97 -11.84
CA ALA A 495 -21.55 17.42 -12.01
C ALA A 495 -21.81 16.19 -11.12
N GLN A 496 -20.75 15.44 -10.77
CA GLN A 496 -20.80 14.28 -9.87
C GLN A 496 -20.19 14.57 -8.50
N TRP A 497 -20.21 15.82 -8.04
CA TRP A 497 -19.55 16.24 -6.79
C TRP A 497 -20.09 15.56 -5.53
N ARG A 498 -21.34 15.08 -5.54
CA ARG A 498 -21.88 14.28 -4.43
C ARG A 498 -21.04 13.01 -4.16
N GLU A 499 -20.46 12.39 -5.19
CA GLU A 499 -19.51 11.27 -4.99
C GLU A 499 -18.21 11.73 -4.32
N VAL A 500 -17.70 12.94 -4.65
CA VAL A 500 -16.53 13.54 -4.00
C VAL A 500 -16.80 13.80 -2.53
N ARG A 501 -17.99 14.34 -2.20
CA ARG A 501 -18.40 14.53 -0.82
C ARG A 501 -18.48 13.20 -0.07
N ARG A 502 -19.12 12.18 -0.63
CA ARG A 502 -19.21 10.85 0.01
C ARG A 502 -17.83 10.25 0.23
N PHE A 503 -16.94 10.34 -0.76
CA PHE A 503 -15.54 9.95 -0.62
C PHE A 503 -14.82 10.69 0.52
N SER A 504 -14.98 12.01 0.60
CA SER A 504 -14.41 12.86 1.66
C SER A 504 -14.96 12.50 3.05
N ASP A 505 -16.28 12.35 3.18
CA ASP A 505 -16.93 11.99 4.45
C ASP A 505 -16.48 10.59 4.92
N ASP A 506 -16.41 9.62 4.02
CA ASP A 506 -16.00 8.23 4.31
C ASP A 506 -14.53 8.16 4.74
N LEU A 507 -13.64 8.89 4.05
CA LEU A 507 -12.23 9.03 4.45
C LEU A 507 -12.06 9.58 5.86
N VAL A 508 -12.70 10.71 6.15
CA VAL A 508 -12.56 11.41 7.44
C VAL A 508 -13.11 10.53 8.55
N ALA A 509 -14.30 9.93 8.36
CA ALA A 509 -14.97 9.11 9.35
C ALA A 509 -14.10 7.91 9.81
N HIS A 510 -13.41 7.26 8.87
CA HIS A 510 -12.64 6.04 9.13
C HIS A 510 -11.16 6.28 9.41
N SER A 511 -10.62 7.48 9.13
CA SER A 511 -9.22 7.78 9.46
C SER A 511 -8.95 7.72 10.98
N ALA A 512 -7.68 7.44 11.33
CA ALA A 512 -7.23 7.42 12.72
C ALA A 512 -7.43 8.80 13.39
N PRO A 513 -7.58 8.87 14.73
CA PRO A 513 -7.47 10.13 15.45
C PRO A 513 -6.10 10.78 15.18
N ALA A 514 -6.08 12.10 15.10
CA ALA A 514 -4.85 12.85 14.91
C ALA A 514 -3.91 12.64 16.10
N PHE A 515 -2.65 12.32 15.82
CA PHE A 515 -1.63 12.07 16.82
C PHE A 515 -0.51 13.10 16.75
N VAL A 516 -0.37 13.89 17.82
CA VAL A 516 0.76 14.81 18.01
C VAL A 516 1.47 14.41 19.30
N CYS A 517 2.70 13.92 19.16
CA CYS A 517 3.48 13.46 20.32
C CYS A 517 3.73 14.60 21.32
N ARG A 518 3.96 14.23 22.59
CA ARG A 518 4.13 15.19 23.70
C ARG A 518 5.20 16.25 23.42
N TYR A 519 6.32 15.85 22.80
CA TYR A 519 7.41 16.78 22.48
C TYR A 519 6.96 17.86 21.48
N LEU A 520 6.35 17.45 20.36
CA LEU A 520 5.89 18.39 19.34
C LEU A 520 4.76 19.28 19.88
N ARG A 521 3.79 18.71 20.58
CA ARG A 521 2.70 19.46 21.22
C ARG A 521 3.21 20.55 22.14
N ALA A 522 4.30 20.29 22.87
CA ALA A 522 4.90 21.27 23.77
C ALA A 522 5.73 22.34 23.06
N LYS A 523 6.14 22.16 21.80
CA LYS A 523 7.18 22.98 21.16
C LYS A 523 6.79 23.62 19.83
N VAL A 524 5.79 23.10 19.11
CA VAL A 524 5.46 23.55 17.75
C VAL A 524 4.12 24.29 17.66
N PRO A 525 2.97 23.73 18.10
CA PRO A 525 1.69 24.41 17.94
C PRO A 525 1.66 25.78 18.64
N GLY A 526 1.22 26.80 17.91
CA GLY A 526 1.13 28.20 18.37
C GLY A 526 2.48 28.85 18.69
N LYS A 527 3.60 28.25 18.27
CA LYS A 527 4.96 28.70 18.61
C LYS A 527 5.81 28.87 17.37
N ASP A 528 6.75 29.81 17.44
CA ASP A 528 7.80 29.93 16.45
C ASP A 528 8.79 28.77 16.63
N ALA A 529 8.74 27.81 15.70
CA ALA A 529 9.57 26.62 15.66
C ALA A 529 10.29 26.55 14.30
N PRO A 530 11.22 27.49 14.02
CA PRO A 530 11.89 27.59 12.72
C PRO A 530 12.76 26.37 12.41
N TRP A 531 13.05 25.55 13.41
CA TRP A 531 13.78 24.30 13.26
C TRP A 531 12.92 23.15 12.73
N PHE A 532 11.60 23.22 12.92
CA PHE A 532 10.67 22.15 12.55
C PHE A 532 10.32 22.25 11.07
N VAL A 533 10.70 21.24 10.30
CA VAL A 533 10.31 21.12 8.90
C VAL A 533 8.83 20.76 8.83
N ARG A 534 8.05 21.61 8.15
CA ARG A 534 6.59 21.45 7.99
C ARG A 534 6.19 20.76 6.68
N SER A 535 7.09 20.71 5.68
CA SER A 535 6.84 19.92 4.48
C SER A 535 6.66 18.45 4.85
N GLU A 536 5.79 17.76 4.12
CA GLU A 536 5.41 16.36 4.37
C GLU A 536 4.77 16.07 5.74
N ARG A 537 4.44 17.07 6.56
CA ARG A 537 3.82 16.89 7.88
C ARG A 537 2.45 17.56 7.93
N MET A 538 1.51 16.95 8.66
CA MET A 538 0.19 17.54 8.87
C MET A 538 0.28 18.88 9.61
N ASP A 539 -0.74 19.71 9.47
CA ASP A 539 -0.84 20.97 10.19
C ASP A 539 -1.00 20.75 11.71
N LEU A 540 0.11 20.82 12.44
CA LEU A 540 0.13 20.60 13.89
C LEU A 540 -0.68 21.65 14.67
N ASP A 541 -0.86 22.86 14.14
CA ASP A 541 -1.64 23.90 14.81
C ASP A 541 -3.11 23.51 14.88
N THR A 542 -3.64 22.93 13.79
CA THR A 542 -5.00 22.38 13.74
C THR A 542 -5.11 21.01 14.43
N LYS A 543 -4.12 20.13 14.23
CA LYS A 543 -4.20 18.72 14.63
C LYS A 543 -3.87 18.44 16.09
N ALA A 544 -3.33 19.42 16.83
CA ALA A 544 -3.05 19.29 18.25
C ALA A 544 -4.24 19.64 19.18
N ALA A 545 -5.43 19.92 18.64
CA ALA A 545 -6.64 20.24 19.42
C ALA A 545 -7.13 19.07 20.28
N GLU A 546 -7.91 19.36 21.33
CA GLU A 546 -8.53 18.39 22.24
C GLU A 546 -10.07 18.53 22.25
N PRO A 547 -10.84 17.45 22.02
CA PRO A 547 -10.40 16.09 21.65
C PRO A 547 -9.71 16.07 20.27
N PRO A 548 -8.83 15.08 20.00
CA PRO A 548 -8.09 15.03 18.75
C PRO A 548 -9.05 14.95 17.57
N PRO A 549 -8.90 15.81 16.54
CA PRO A 549 -9.66 15.69 15.32
C PRO A 549 -9.23 14.41 14.56
N LYS A 550 -9.91 14.10 13.47
CA LYS A 550 -9.47 13.05 12.55
C LYS A 550 -8.17 13.44 11.83
N ALA A 551 -7.30 12.46 11.57
CA ALA A 551 -5.99 12.67 10.95
C ALA A 551 -6.14 13.22 9.53
N VAL A 552 -7.01 12.62 8.71
CA VAL A 552 -7.26 13.06 7.34
C VAL A 552 -8.21 14.27 7.34
N SER A 553 -7.84 15.32 6.61
CA SER A 553 -8.69 16.49 6.39
C SER A 553 -9.78 16.22 5.34
N ALA A 554 -10.95 16.85 5.51
CA ALA A 554 -12.01 16.81 4.51
C ALA A 554 -11.65 17.63 3.26
N VAL A 555 -12.01 17.12 2.08
CA VAL A 555 -11.94 17.88 0.82
C VAL A 555 -13.14 18.83 0.72
N THR A 556 -14.32 18.34 1.05
CA THR A 556 -15.59 19.08 0.95
C THR A 556 -16.58 18.52 1.98
N HIS A 557 -17.57 19.35 2.32
CA HIS A 557 -18.73 18.96 3.13
C HIS A 557 -20.05 19.25 2.40
N THR A 558 -20.01 19.60 1.11
CA THR A 558 -21.17 19.98 0.32
C THR A 558 -21.32 19.16 -0.94
N ASP A 559 -22.55 19.03 -1.43
CA ASP A 559 -22.87 18.31 -2.67
C ASP A 559 -22.51 19.10 -3.94
N THR A 560 -22.05 20.36 -3.79
CA THR A 560 -21.47 21.19 -4.84
C THR A 560 -20.14 21.77 -4.37
N PRO A 561 -19.17 21.98 -5.28
CA PRO A 561 -17.85 22.50 -4.92
C PRO A 561 -17.93 23.96 -4.47
N ARG A 562 -17.25 24.28 -3.37
CA ARG A 562 -17.02 25.65 -2.91
C ARG A 562 -15.65 26.17 -3.40
N ALA A 563 -15.45 27.47 -3.27
CA ALA A 563 -14.19 28.12 -3.64
C ALA A 563 -12.99 27.40 -2.97
N GLY A 564 -12.04 26.96 -3.78
CA GLY A 564 -10.84 26.24 -3.34
C GLY A 564 -10.98 24.73 -3.15
N GLU A 565 -12.20 24.16 -3.15
CA GLU A 565 -12.38 22.72 -2.93
C GLU A 565 -11.94 21.87 -4.13
N VAL A 566 -12.04 22.40 -5.36
CA VAL A 566 -11.49 21.74 -6.56
C VAL A 566 -9.96 21.67 -6.47
N GLU A 567 -9.29 22.74 -6.05
CA GLU A 567 -7.84 22.75 -5.84
C GLU A 567 -7.41 21.85 -4.67
N ALA A 568 -8.21 21.79 -3.61
CA ALA A 568 -8.02 20.83 -2.53
C ALA A 568 -8.11 19.38 -3.05
N LEU A 569 -9.10 19.07 -3.89
CA LEU A 569 -9.26 17.75 -4.49
C LEU A 569 -8.08 17.38 -5.39
N LYS A 570 -7.60 18.31 -6.22
CA LYS A 570 -6.39 18.11 -7.04
C LYS A 570 -5.16 17.77 -6.18
N ASN A 571 -4.97 18.50 -5.07
CA ASN A 571 -3.87 18.25 -4.14
C ASN A 571 -4.00 16.88 -3.46
N LEU A 572 -5.20 16.47 -3.07
CA LEU A 572 -5.45 15.11 -2.56
C LEU A 572 -5.08 14.06 -3.62
N CYS A 573 -5.50 14.24 -4.87
CA CYS A 573 -5.17 13.29 -5.94
C CYS A 573 -3.66 13.16 -6.13
N ARG A 574 -2.96 14.30 -6.12
CA ARG A 574 -1.51 14.36 -6.24
C ARG A 574 -0.82 13.62 -5.10
N TYR A 575 -1.28 13.84 -3.87
CA TYR A 575 -0.83 13.15 -2.66
C TYR A 575 -0.98 11.63 -2.81
N VAL A 576 -2.19 11.16 -3.12
CA VAL A 576 -2.50 9.73 -3.25
C VAL A 576 -1.62 9.07 -4.31
N ILE A 577 -1.52 9.67 -5.50
CA ILE A 577 -0.73 9.11 -6.60
C ILE A 577 0.76 9.12 -6.23
N PHE A 578 1.27 10.17 -5.59
CA PHE A 578 2.67 10.25 -5.17
C PHE A 578 3.06 9.10 -4.22
N PHE A 579 2.22 8.81 -3.23
CA PHE A 579 2.48 7.73 -2.27
C PHE A 579 2.25 6.34 -2.86
N ALA A 580 1.27 6.17 -3.74
CA ALA A 580 1.02 4.91 -4.43
C ALA A 580 2.08 4.55 -5.48
N THR A 581 2.89 5.52 -5.93
CA THR A 581 3.87 5.36 -7.01
C THR A 581 5.28 5.69 -6.56
N PHE A 582 5.71 6.94 -6.66
CA PHE A 582 7.08 7.38 -6.43
C PHE A 582 7.61 7.03 -5.02
N ARG A 583 6.87 7.36 -3.95
CA ARG A 583 7.35 7.12 -2.59
C ARG A 583 7.54 5.64 -2.33
N HIS A 584 6.53 4.84 -2.67
CA HIS A 584 6.58 3.39 -2.52
C HIS A 584 7.72 2.79 -3.35
N ALA A 585 7.81 3.14 -4.64
CA ALA A 585 8.86 2.62 -5.52
C ALA A 585 10.27 2.97 -5.01
N TRP A 586 10.48 4.17 -4.47
CA TRP A 586 11.78 4.54 -3.91
C TRP A 586 12.14 3.70 -2.69
N ALA A 587 11.23 3.60 -1.71
CA ALA A 587 11.47 2.83 -0.49
C ALA A 587 11.62 1.33 -0.78
N ASN A 588 10.67 0.74 -1.52
CA ASN A 588 10.61 -0.68 -1.81
C ASN A 588 11.78 -1.15 -2.69
N ASN A 589 12.08 -0.46 -3.79
CA ASN A 589 13.11 -0.89 -4.73
C ASN A 589 14.53 -0.84 -4.11
N LEU A 590 14.76 0.06 -3.15
CA LEU A 590 16.04 0.23 -2.46
C LEU A 590 16.20 -0.67 -1.23
N GLN A 591 15.18 -1.42 -0.81
CA GLN A 591 15.29 -2.34 0.34
C GLN A 591 16.47 -3.32 0.18
N TRP A 592 16.66 -3.89 -1.01
CA TRP A 592 17.82 -4.78 -1.24
C TRP A 592 19.17 -4.07 -1.18
N GLU A 593 19.21 -2.78 -1.52
CA GLU A 593 20.46 -2.02 -1.50
C GLU A 593 20.90 -1.67 -0.09
N ASP A 594 19.94 -1.40 0.82
CA ASP A 594 20.21 -0.96 2.19
C ASP A 594 20.05 -2.05 3.26
N ALA A 595 19.22 -3.06 2.99
CA ALA A 595 18.93 -4.18 3.89
C ALA A 595 19.29 -5.55 3.29
N GLY A 596 20.04 -5.59 2.18
CA GLY A 596 20.55 -6.83 1.58
C GLY A 596 21.83 -7.36 2.23
N GLU A 597 22.32 -6.75 3.31
CA GLU A 597 23.51 -7.17 4.04
C GLU A 597 23.23 -7.26 5.55
N VAL A 598 23.27 -8.49 6.09
CA VAL A 598 22.85 -8.80 7.47
C VAL A 598 23.60 -8.00 8.54
N LEU A 599 24.91 -7.80 8.37
CA LEU A 599 25.73 -7.11 9.38
C LEU A 599 25.63 -5.59 9.28
N TYR A 600 25.36 -5.06 8.08
CA TYR A 600 25.23 -3.62 7.84
C TYR A 600 23.92 -3.05 8.41
N SER A 601 22.80 -3.75 8.16
CA SER A 601 21.47 -3.34 8.61
C SER A 601 20.56 -4.54 8.87
N CYS A 602 19.62 -4.38 9.81
CA CYS A 602 18.58 -5.33 10.20
C CYS A 602 17.43 -4.59 10.91
N LEU A 603 16.42 -5.31 11.42
CA LEU A 603 15.29 -4.70 12.14
C LEU A 603 15.49 -4.63 13.67
N GLY A 604 16.49 -5.33 14.20
CA GLY A 604 16.78 -5.41 15.63
C GLY A 604 18.15 -6.02 15.86
N LEU A 605 18.83 -5.54 16.91
CA LEU A 605 20.09 -6.10 17.39
C LEU A 605 19.87 -6.66 18.79
N LEU A 606 20.56 -7.73 19.15
CA LEU A 606 20.58 -8.22 20.53
C LEU A 606 21.56 -7.38 21.37
N TRP A 607 21.46 -7.49 22.69
CA TRP A 607 22.42 -6.86 23.59
C TRP A 607 23.81 -7.50 23.45
N GLY A 608 24.86 -6.67 23.45
CA GLY A 608 26.23 -7.17 23.55
C GLY A 608 26.53 -7.76 24.93
N GLN A 609 27.64 -8.49 25.06
CA GLN A 609 28.08 -9.04 26.33
C GLN A 609 28.13 -7.96 27.42
N ASP A 610 27.69 -8.30 28.63
CA ASP A 610 27.58 -7.39 29.79
C ASP A 610 26.75 -6.11 29.54
N GLY A 611 25.83 -6.11 28.55
CA GLY A 611 25.00 -4.96 28.21
C GLY A 611 25.75 -3.85 27.46
N THR A 612 26.89 -4.18 26.86
CA THR A 612 27.68 -3.26 26.02
C THR A 612 26.99 -2.96 24.69
N LEU A 613 27.51 -1.97 23.96
CA LEU A 613 26.94 -1.61 22.66
C LEU A 613 27.18 -2.73 21.63
N PRO A 614 26.17 -3.10 20.82
CA PRO A 614 26.32 -4.09 19.77
C PRO A 614 27.31 -3.67 18.68
N THR A 615 28.45 -4.37 18.58
CA THR A 615 29.46 -4.17 17.51
C THR A 615 29.22 -5.13 16.35
N GLU A 616 29.73 -4.84 15.14
CA GLU A 616 29.61 -5.76 13.98
C GLU A 616 30.48 -7.02 14.13
N ASP A 617 31.57 -6.95 14.92
CA ASP A 617 32.46 -8.08 15.18
C ASP A 617 31.85 -9.12 16.13
N ASP A 618 30.93 -8.69 16.99
CA ASP A 618 30.16 -9.57 17.87
C ASP A 618 28.98 -10.19 17.10
N LEU A 619 29.17 -11.39 16.55
CA LEU A 619 28.13 -12.06 15.78
C LEU A 619 26.93 -12.50 16.64
N ASP A 620 27.06 -12.54 17.97
CA ASP A 620 25.97 -12.91 18.86
C ASP A 620 24.91 -11.79 18.96
N VAL A 621 25.23 -10.57 18.51
CA VAL A 621 24.27 -9.44 18.49
C VAL A 621 23.46 -9.34 17.20
N ALA A 622 23.87 -10.06 16.15
CA ALA A 622 23.20 -10.07 14.85
C ALA A 622 21.97 -10.98 14.86
N PRO A 623 21.08 -10.87 13.86
CA PRO A 623 19.96 -11.80 13.70
C PRO A 623 20.44 -13.25 13.66
N LYS A 624 19.66 -14.15 14.24
CA LYS A 624 19.97 -15.59 14.21
C LYS A 624 19.97 -16.12 12.78
N PRO A 625 20.62 -17.25 12.47
CA PRO A 625 20.71 -17.77 11.11
C PRO A 625 19.38 -17.93 10.36
N ASP A 626 18.31 -18.32 11.06
CA ASP A 626 16.95 -18.44 10.51
C ASP A 626 16.32 -17.07 10.20
N GLU A 627 16.45 -16.10 11.11
CA GLU A 627 16.00 -14.72 10.91
C GLU A 627 16.81 -13.99 9.83
N ALA A 628 18.13 -14.23 9.77
CA ALA A 628 19.03 -13.65 8.78
C ALA A 628 18.71 -14.14 7.36
N THR A 629 18.46 -15.45 7.18
CA THR A 629 18.03 -15.94 5.87
C THR A 629 16.63 -15.48 5.50
N GLU A 630 15.73 -15.30 6.47
CA GLU A 630 14.39 -14.78 6.22
C GLU A 630 14.45 -13.30 5.82
N MET A 631 15.30 -12.50 6.48
CA MET A 631 15.59 -11.11 6.16
C MET A 631 15.97 -10.94 4.69
N LEU A 632 17.02 -11.64 4.24
CA LEU A 632 17.51 -11.54 2.87
C LEU A 632 16.46 -11.99 1.86
N TRP A 633 15.72 -13.05 2.19
CA TRP A 633 14.64 -13.50 1.33
C TRP A 633 13.51 -12.47 1.19
N ILE A 634 13.11 -11.83 2.30
CA ILE A 634 12.07 -10.80 2.32
C ILE A 634 12.52 -9.58 1.52
N SER A 635 13.68 -9.01 1.85
CA SER A 635 14.18 -7.80 1.18
C SER A 635 14.35 -8.01 -0.34
N TRP A 636 14.73 -9.21 -0.78
CA TRP A 636 14.77 -9.54 -2.21
C TRP A 636 13.37 -9.68 -2.81
N MET A 637 12.49 -10.48 -2.20
CA MET A 637 11.13 -10.69 -2.69
C MET A 637 10.38 -9.36 -2.86
N LEU A 638 10.45 -8.50 -1.84
CA LEU A 638 9.77 -7.20 -1.82
C LEU A 638 10.31 -6.28 -2.93
N SER A 639 11.63 -6.16 -3.06
CA SER A 639 12.24 -5.20 -4.00
C SER A 639 12.44 -5.70 -5.44
N LYS A 640 12.22 -7.00 -5.71
CA LYS A 640 12.48 -7.60 -7.04
C LYS A 640 11.27 -8.24 -7.70
N THR A 641 10.12 -8.25 -7.04
CA THR A 641 8.88 -8.63 -7.71
C THR A 641 8.39 -7.45 -8.53
N ASN A 642 8.40 -7.59 -9.85
CA ASN A 642 8.27 -6.48 -10.78
C ASN A 642 7.01 -6.63 -11.65
N TYR A 643 5.90 -5.99 -11.28
CA TYR A 643 4.69 -5.96 -12.11
C TYR A 643 3.81 -4.74 -11.84
N GLY A 644 3.35 -4.08 -12.90
CA GLY A 644 2.44 -2.94 -12.78
C GLY A 644 3.22 -1.65 -12.68
N PHE A 645 4.01 -1.34 -13.71
CA PHE A 645 4.73 -0.07 -13.79
C PHE A 645 3.95 0.94 -14.64
N ILE A 646 4.12 2.22 -14.34
CA ILE A 646 3.43 3.30 -15.07
C ILE A 646 3.78 3.23 -16.56
N LEU A 647 5.05 3.02 -16.90
CA LEU A 647 5.53 3.10 -18.28
C LEU A 647 5.26 1.85 -19.13
N SER A 648 5.23 0.66 -18.50
CA SER A 648 4.85 -0.59 -19.17
C SER A 648 3.34 -0.68 -19.35
N ASN A 649 2.56 -0.11 -18.43
CA ASN A 649 1.09 -0.03 -18.49
C ASN A 649 0.46 -1.38 -18.83
N GLU A 650 0.83 -2.43 -18.09
CA GLU A 650 0.48 -3.82 -18.42
C GLU A 650 -1.03 -4.08 -18.40
N GLU A 651 -1.78 -3.24 -17.68
CA GLU A 651 -3.24 -3.34 -17.52
C GLU A 651 -4.00 -2.41 -18.47
N GLU A 652 -3.30 -1.59 -19.25
CA GLU A 652 -3.87 -0.57 -20.14
C GLU A 652 -4.78 0.43 -19.40
N ASP A 653 -4.62 0.58 -18.08
CA ASP A 653 -5.44 1.43 -17.21
C ASP A 653 -4.78 2.76 -16.84
N MET A 654 -3.54 3.01 -17.29
CA MET A 654 -2.84 4.27 -17.06
C MET A 654 -3.14 5.33 -18.12
N HIS A 655 -3.40 6.56 -17.67
CA HIS A 655 -3.65 7.69 -18.56
C HIS A 655 -2.43 8.02 -19.44
N PRO A 656 -2.56 8.06 -20.79
CA PRO A 656 -1.41 8.20 -21.71
C PRO A 656 -0.52 9.44 -21.46
N ARG A 657 -1.11 10.55 -21.02
CA ARG A 657 -0.36 11.78 -20.67
C ARG A 657 0.69 11.54 -19.58
N LEU A 658 0.39 10.76 -18.54
CA LEU A 658 1.36 10.49 -17.47
C LEU A 658 2.54 9.68 -18.01
N LEU A 659 2.27 8.70 -18.88
CA LEU A 659 3.31 7.93 -19.55
C LEU A 659 4.23 8.84 -20.37
N GLU A 660 3.66 9.78 -21.13
CA GLU A 660 4.41 10.73 -21.95
C GLU A 660 5.26 11.67 -21.10
N LEU A 661 4.71 12.23 -20.02
CA LEU A 661 5.43 13.11 -19.10
C LEU A 661 6.65 12.41 -18.49
N LEU A 662 6.48 11.18 -18.00
CA LEU A 662 7.58 10.41 -17.42
C LEU A 662 8.61 9.97 -18.46
N ARG A 663 8.21 9.58 -19.67
CA ARG A 663 9.15 9.27 -20.77
C ARG A 663 9.97 10.48 -21.17
N THR A 664 9.33 11.64 -21.30
CA THR A 664 10.00 12.90 -21.67
C THR A 664 11.05 13.32 -20.65
N HIS A 665 10.82 13.02 -19.37
CA HIS A 665 11.73 13.38 -18.27
C HIS A 665 12.63 12.23 -17.81
N ALA A 666 12.65 11.09 -18.50
CA ALA A 666 13.39 9.89 -18.09
C ALA A 666 14.88 10.16 -17.85
N ALA A 667 15.52 10.98 -18.68
CA ALA A 667 16.93 11.35 -18.52
C ALA A 667 17.19 12.19 -17.26
N GLN A 668 16.24 13.07 -16.88
CA GLN A 668 16.37 13.88 -15.66
C GLN A 668 16.26 13.00 -14.42
N PHE A 669 15.32 12.05 -14.40
CA PHE A 669 15.22 11.09 -13.30
C PHE A 669 16.43 10.15 -13.22
N ALA A 670 16.94 9.66 -14.35
CA ALA A 670 18.12 8.81 -14.38
C ALA A 670 19.36 9.53 -13.80
N ALA A 671 19.52 10.83 -14.07
CA ALA A 671 20.57 11.66 -13.46
C ALA A 671 20.44 11.78 -11.93
N LEU A 672 19.22 11.60 -11.40
CA LEU A 672 18.91 11.57 -9.97
C LEU A 672 18.93 10.14 -9.38
N GLY A 673 19.33 9.14 -10.17
CA GLY A 673 19.42 7.75 -9.72
C GLY A 673 18.08 7.01 -9.70
N LEU A 674 17.04 7.52 -10.38
CA LEU A 674 15.76 6.84 -10.53
C LEU A 674 15.52 6.39 -11.97
N ASP A 675 15.34 5.08 -12.17
CA ASP A 675 14.82 4.56 -13.43
C ASP A 675 13.28 4.64 -13.41
N VAL A 676 12.71 5.58 -14.18
CA VAL A 676 11.24 5.74 -14.28
C VAL A 676 10.52 4.50 -14.83
N ARG A 677 11.23 3.56 -15.45
CA ARG A 677 10.65 2.29 -15.92
C ARG A 677 10.33 1.33 -14.77
N THR A 678 10.94 1.53 -13.60
CA THR A 678 10.71 0.72 -12.40
C THR A 678 9.81 1.43 -11.38
N VAL A 679 9.17 2.54 -11.76
CA VAL A 679 8.19 3.22 -10.92
C VAL A 679 6.85 2.52 -11.07
N SER A 680 6.44 1.83 -10.01
CA SER A 680 5.17 1.11 -9.94
C SER A 680 4.00 2.08 -10.10
N SER A 681 2.95 1.66 -10.79
CA SER A 681 1.70 2.41 -10.88
C SER A 681 0.86 2.27 -9.63
N ARG A 682 1.10 1.25 -8.79
CA ARG A 682 0.30 0.87 -7.63
C ARG A 682 1.16 0.12 -6.63
N ILE A 683 0.61 -0.10 -5.44
CA ILE A 683 1.23 -0.90 -4.38
C ILE A 683 0.71 -2.34 -4.49
N ASN A 684 1.47 -3.19 -5.14
CA ASN A 684 1.21 -4.63 -5.23
C ASN A 684 2.51 -5.45 -5.13
N ILE A 685 3.57 -4.76 -4.68
CA ILE A 685 5.00 -5.06 -4.54
C ILE A 685 5.88 -4.41 -5.63
#